data_AF-A0A0M4LAV9-F1
#
_entry.id   AF-A0A0M4LAV9-F1
#
_cell.length_a   1.000
_cell.length_b   1.000
_cell.length_c   1.000
_cell.angle_alpha   90.00
_cell.angle_beta   90.00
_cell.angle_gamma   90.00
#
_symmetry.space_group_name_H-M   'P 1'
#
loop_
_entity.id
_entity.type
_entity.pdbx_description
1 polymer ?
#
loop_
_entity_poly.entity_id
_entity_poly.type
_entity_poly.pdbx_seq_one_letter_code
_entity_poly.pdbx_strand_id
1 'polypeptide(L)'
;MIYAAPNRRQILKLGGALALTPLLTQLVTQSASATTAKSTVCLLPHPALSNHALWYQLPATDWQSGALPIGNGRLGAMFFGDPSRDRIQFNEQSLWGGLNNYDNALAGLDDEAYDTSVTGFGSYLTFGEAVITFAEQPVVTAPGGPYNTSSSETFAATIDGNPGTKWCVIGPPATVTWQAKLPAAVVVSKYSLTSANDVPDRDPQQWVLSGSQDGAQWTVLDTRTLPAPFESRLQAKEFSTANTTAYRYYMFDFTPKAGVSHFQVAEISLGGVSLGGQSSLYLSSPSGQSDGDGKGADILRTLDGSTTTAWLAPNPGAGVVWQADLGKGQALTSYALTSSTGTPAEDPTSWILEGSTDRITWVAVDSQSPGAPFATRGQTLTVKLTGTKAYSSYRLTFRGAAGARQLRLAGVALTGNGFSTQSASAVAEYRRALDPEVGVHITQFGTTGNRVLREAFASRAADVMVFRYETERAGGLNGSIALTSGQSGAPTTANAKEASLSFSGTMANRLKHAATLRIVDTDGTVTADGSALRVDGAHTMTLLLDARTNYKLDAAAGWRGADPAPGIARALGAAANRPYTKLRAEHMADVAALMSRVSVDWGKSPDAVAKTATDLRLASYGAGQNDPSLEQTMFTYGRYLLIGSSRPGGLPANLQGLWNDSNSPAWASDYHTNINIQMNYWGAETTNLSESHEPLIDFIGQVAVPSRVATRNAFGKDTRGWTARTSQSIFGGNSWEWNTVASAWYGQHVYEHWAFNQDKNYLRNTALPMLKEICQFWEDRLVEDANGLLVSPDGWSPEHGPRENGVMYDQQIIWDLFQNYIDCEDAAKNDGAYRARVASLQSRLAPNKIGKWGQLQEWQEDMDDPTDIHRHTSHLFAVYPGRQITAADSPKFAAAALVSLKARCGEQDGVPFTEATVSGDSRRSWTWPWRAALFARLGEAERARMMLRGLLRFNTLPNLFCNHPPFQMDGNFGITGAVAEMLIQSHTGTIHLLPALPDAWKDGSFTGLRASGGYEVSCTWSGGKVTEVTVIADRAPNQGNITVRMNGKDYKVKPTQPGHKTKPFSPS
;
A
#
# COMPACT_ATOMS: atom_id res chain seq x y z
N MET A 1 21.52 45.70 40.48
CA MET A 1 22.99 45.79 40.64
C MET A 1 23.61 45.31 39.33
N ILE A 2 23.81 46.20 38.35
CA ILE A 2 24.96 47.13 38.10
C ILE A 2 25.93 46.52 37.07
N TYR A 3 25.84 47.05 35.84
CA TYR A 3 26.84 47.33 34.77
C TYR A 3 27.74 46.18 34.24
N ALA A 4 27.90 45.89 32.94
CA ALA A 4 28.11 46.62 31.67
C ALA A 4 29.51 46.30 31.10
N ALA A 5 29.60 46.09 29.77
CA ALA A 5 30.83 46.05 28.95
C ALA A 5 31.51 47.47 28.92
N PRO A 6 32.66 47.78 28.23
CA PRO A 6 33.29 47.09 27.08
C PRO A 6 34.84 47.27 26.83
N ASN A 7 35.30 46.67 25.71
CA ASN A 7 36.32 47.09 24.71
C ASN A 7 37.81 47.32 25.07
N ARG A 8 38.70 46.88 24.15
CA ARG A 8 39.96 47.58 23.82
C ARG A 8 40.48 47.22 22.43
N ARG A 9 40.51 48.23 21.55
CA ARG A 9 41.22 48.24 20.26
C ARG A 9 42.28 49.35 20.32
N GLN A 10 43.43 49.03 19.72
CA GLN A 10 44.52 49.90 19.22
C GLN A 10 45.63 50.33 20.19
N ILE A 11 46.89 50.09 19.77
CA ILE A 11 47.97 51.10 19.57
C ILE A 11 49.29 50.43 19.04
N LEU A 12 49.89 51.07 18.00
CA LEU A 12 51.28 51.00 17.43
C LEU A 12 51.73 49.73 16.65
N LYS A 13 52.25 49.71 15.40
CA LYS A 13 53.07 50.54 14.47
C LYS A 13 54.54 50.06 14.30
N LEU A 14 54.83 49.58 13.08
CA LEU A 14 55.98 49.86 12.16
C LEU A 14 57.39 49.23 12.29
N GLY A 15 57.84 48.69 11.13
CA GLY A 15 59.24 48.65 10.59
C GLY A 15 59.70 47.23 10.17
N GLY A 16 60.20 46.87 8.97
CA GLY A 16 60.51 47.47 7.65
C GLY A 16 61.29 46.38 6.84
N ALA A 17 60.85 45.94 5.64
CA ALA A 17 61.34 46.28 4.28
C ALA A 17 62.63 45.58 3.76
N LEU A 18 62.53 44.91 2.57
CA LEU A 18 63.50 44.68 1.44
C LEU A 18 63.18 43.32 0.76
N ALA A 19 63.07 43.12 -0.56
CA ALA A 19 63.55 43.83 -1.74
C ALA A 19 62.66 43.59 -3.01
N LEU A 20 62.86 44.43 -4.02
CA LEU A 20 62.07 44.63 -5.26
C LEU A 20 62.91 44.34 -6.54
N THR A 21 62.27 43.73 -7.57
CA THR A 21 62.34 44.02 -9.05
C THR A 21 63.61 43.67 -9.88
N PRO A 22 63.59 43.58 -11.26
CA PRO A 22 62.67 44.21 -12.24
C PRO A 22 62.27 43.51 -13.59
N LEU A 23 61.22 44.11 -14.19
CA LEU A 23 60.85 44.41 -15.60
C LEU A 23 60.71 43.37 -16.76
N LEU A 24 59.47 43.31 -17.26
CA LEU A 24 58.99 43.43 -18.67
C LEU A 24 59.97 43.33 -19.85
N THR A 25 59.75 42.32 -20.71
CA THR A 25 59.94 42.40 -22.17
C THR A 25 58.88 41.55 -22.92
N GLN A 26 58.03 42.25 -23.68
CA GLN A 26 57.59 42.01 -25.06
C GLN A 26 57.01 40.65 -25.58
N LEU A 27 55.80 40.79 -26.14
CA LEU A 27 55.28 40.27 -27.42
C LEU A 27 54.91 38.77 -27.59
N VAL A 28 53.59 38.57 -27.78
CA VAL A 28 52.92 37.78 -28.83
C VAL A 28 52.83 36.24 -28.67
N THR A 29 51.60 35.77 -28.95
CA THR A 29 51.12 34.39 -29.17
C THR A 29 51.01 33.48 -27.95
N GLN A 30 49.81 33.40 -27.38
CA GLN A 30 49.20 32.11 -27.06
C GLN A 30 47.67 32.25 -27.02
N SER A 31 47.05 31.48 -27.91
CA SER A 31 45.63 31.33 -28.14
C SER A 31 44.84 30.99 -26.87
N ALA A 32 43.66 31.58 -26.75
CA ALA A 32 42.65 31.18 -25.78
C ALA A 32 42.30 29.70 -25.97
N SER A 33 42.73 28.84 -25.04
CA SER A 33 42.07 27.56 -24.83
C SER A 33 40.96 27.79 -23.81
N ALA A 34 39.74 28.01 -24.32
CA ALA A 34 38.55 27.75 -23.55
C ALA A 34 38.56 26.25 -23.17
N THR A 35 39.04 25.93 -21.97
CA THR A 35 38.74 24.64 -21.36
C THR A 35 37.24 24.63 -21.12
N THR A 36 36.51 24.02 -22.04
CA THR A 36 35.16 23.54 -21.80
C THR A 36 35.22 22.70 -20.53
N ALA A 37 34.69 23.24 -19.43
CA ALA A 37 34.35 22.43 -18.28
C ALA A 37 33.45 21.31 -18.82
N LYS A 38 33.94 20.08 -18.84
CA LYS A 38 33.09 18.92 -19.10
C LYS A 38 32.04 18.96 -18.01
N SER A 39 30.83 19.41 -18.35
CA SER A 39 29.64 19.21 -17.55
C SER A 39 29.60 17.72 -17.26
N THR A 40 29.96 17.35 -16.03
CA THR A 40 29.84 15.97 -15.58
C THR A 40 28.35 15.83 -15.36
N VAL A 41 27.65 15.26 -16.33
CA VAL A 41 26.23 14.91 -16.17
C VAL A 41 26.15 14.04 -14.93
N CYS A 42 25.62 14.60 -13.84
CA CYS A 42 25.36 13.84 -12.64
C CYS A 42 24.18 12.93 -12.98
N LEU A 43 24.47 11.65 -13.20
CA LEU A 43 23.44 10.65 -13.49
C LEU A 43 22.48 10.54 -12.31
N LEU A 44 21.19 10.42 -12.59
CA LEU A 44 20.21 10.12 -11.55
C LEU A 44 20.49 8.70 -11.04
N PRO A 45 20.85 8.56 -9.75
CA PRO A 45 21.10 7.25 -9.17
C PRO A 45 19.78 6.53 -8.94
N HIS A 46 19.81 5.21 -9.06
CA HIS A 46 18.73 4.38 -8.54
C HIS A 46 18.84 4.37 -7.00
N PRO A 47 17.82 4.79 -6.24
CA PRO A 47 17.88 4.75 -4.79
C PRO A 47 18.12 3.31 -4.29
N ALA A 48 19.04 3.17 -3.33
CA ALA A 48 19.17 1.92 -2.59
C ALA A 48 17.91 1.72 -1.75
N LEU A 49 17.37 0.50 -1.78
CA LEU A 49 16.21 0.09 -0.98
C LEU A 49 16.64 -0.91 0.07
N SER A 50 15.96 -0.91 1.22
CA SER A 50 16.12 -1.94 2.25
C SER A 50 15.72 -3.33 1.73
N ASN A 51 16.11 -4.36 2.46
CA ASN A 51 15.72 -5.75 2.15
C ASN A 51 14.21 -6.00 2.35
N HIS A 52 13.52 -5.10 3.06
CA HIS A 52 12.08 -5.18 3.31
C HIS A 52 11.26 -4.33 2.32
N ALA A 53 11.89 -3.66 1.36
CA ALA A 53 11.18 -2.83 0.41
C ALA A 53 10.26 -3.66 -0.50
N LEU A 54 9.05 -3.16 -0.68
CA LEU A 54 8.08 -3.71 -1.64
C LEU A 54 8.38 -3.09 -2.99
N TRP A 55 8.58 -3.89 -4.04
CA TRP A 55 8.88 -3.34 -5.36
C TRP A 55 8.30 -4.15 -6.51
N TYR A 56 8.01 -3.45 -7.60
CA TYR A 56 7.23 -3.95 -8.74
C TYR A 56 7.81 -3.43 -10.06
N GLN A 57 7.67 -4.24 -11.10
CA GLN A 57 8.18 -3.95 -12.45
C GLN A 57 7.13 -3.34 -13.39
N LEU A 58 5.91 -3.12 -12.90
CA LEU A 58 4.81 -2.52 -13.67
C LEU A 58 4.04 -1.52 -12.79
N PRO A 59 3.45 -0.47 -13.38
CA PRO A 59 2.52 0.39 -12.65
C PRO A 59 1.34 -0.39 -12.09
N ALA A 60 0.75 0.15 -11.03
CA ALA A 60 -0.52 -0.37 -10.54
C ALA A 60 -1.64 0.01 -11.52
N THR A 61 -2.57 -0.91 -11.75
CA THR A 61 -3.82 -0.66 -12.47
C THR A 61 -5.03 -0.65 -11.54
N ASP A 62 -4.89 -1.24 -10.36
CA ASP A 62 -5.92 -1.36 -9.33
C ASP A 62 -5.43 -0.73 -8.02
N TRP A 63 -6.33 0.04 -7.38
CA TRP A 63 -6.03 0.76 -6.15
C TRP A 63 -5.72 -0.20 -5.00
N GLN A 64 -6.55 -1.22 -4.84
CA GLN A 64 -6.53 -2.09 -3.66
C GLN A 64 -5.33 -3.05 -3.68
N SER A 65 -5.03 -3.61 -4.85
CA SER A 65 -4.06 -4.70 -5.02
C SER A 65 -2.69 -4.25 -5.51
N GLY A 66 -2.63 -3.11 -6.21
CA GLY A 66 -1.42 -2.65 -6.89
C GLY A 66 -0.81 -1.40 -6.27
N ALA A 67 -1.62 -0.41 -5.88
CA ALA A 67 -1.09 0.87 -5.42
C ALA A 67 -0.36 0.75 -4.06
N LEU A 68 0.63 1.62 -3.83
CA LEU A 68 1.47 1.58 -2.63
C LEU A 68 1.17 2.73 -1.67
N PRO A 69 1.05 2.46 -0.35
CA PRO A 69 0.72 3.48 0.63
C PRO A 69 1.93 4.30 1.09
N ILE A 70 1.68 5.58 1.37
CA ILE A 70 2.44 6.38 2.34
C ILE A 70 1.50 6.91 3.42
N GLY A 71 2.01 7.19 4.63
CA GLY A 71 1.23 7.82 5.69
C GLY A 71 2.09 8.45 6.78
N ASN A 72 1.54 9.45 7.49
CA ASN A 72 2.18 10.10 8.65
C ASN A 72 1.34 10.05 9.94
N GLY A 73 0.32 9.21 9.96
CA GLY A 73 -0.67 9.08 11.03
C GLY A 73 -1.77 10.16 11.02
N ARG A 74 -1.86 10.98 9.97
CA ARG A 74 -2.98 11.92 9.72
C ARG A 74 -3.34 12.00 8.24
N LEU A 75 -2.31 12.14 7.40
CA LEU A 75 -2.37 12.20 5.94
C LEU A 75 -1.80 10.91 5.36
N GLY A 76 -2.48 10.35 4.37
CA GLY A 76 -2.03 9.16 3.64
C GLY A 76 -2.36 9.22 2.16
N ALA A 77 -1.57 8.55 1.33
CA ALA A 77 -1.81 8.49 -0.11
C ALA A 77 -1.42 7.14 -0.71
N MET A 78 -2.01 6.83 -1.86
CA MET A 78 -1.80 5.62 -2.64
C MET A 78 -1.27 5.98 -4.03
N PHE A 79 -0.16 5.35 -4.45
CA PHE A 79 0.53 5.65 -5.70
C PHE A 79 0.40 4.54 -6.73
N PHE A 80 0.06 4.92 -7.96
CA PHE A 80 -0.03 4.00 -9.10
C PHE A 80 1.28 3.90 -9.89
N GLY A 81 2.03 5.00 -9.96
CA GLY A 81 3.37 5.06 -10.56
C GLY A 81 3.39 5.01 -12.09
N ASP A 82 2.29 5.32 -12.80
CA ASP A 82 2.31 5.33 -14.27
C ASP A 82 3.27 6.43 -14.81
N PRO A 83 4.18 6.10 -15.75
CA PRO A 83 5.16 7.05 -16.31
C PRO A 83 4.55 8.28 -16.99
N SER A 84 3.38 8.15 -17.60
CA SER A 84 2.71 9.21 -18.35
C SER A 84 1.71 10.00 -17.51
N ARG A 85 1.11 9.35 -16.51
CA ARG A 85 0.04 9.90 -15.68
C ARG A 85 0.18 9.44 -14.23
N ASP A 86 0.89 10.22 -13.42
CA ASP A 86 1.03 9.92 -12.00
C ASP A 86 -0.27 10.23 -11.25
N ARG A 87 -1.01 9.18 -10.89
CA ARG A 87 -2.25 9.27 -10.10
C ARG A 87 -1.90 9.05 -8.62
N ILE A 88 -2.31 10.00 -7.79
CA ILE A 88 -2.11 10.00 -6.34
C ILE A 88 -3.49 10.16 -5.70
N GLN A 89 -4.05 9.07 -5.19
CA GLN A 89 -5.25 9.14 -4.36
C GLN A 89 -4.80 9.47 -2.94
N PHE A 90 -5.40 10.48 -2.30
CA PHE A 90 -4.98 10.92 -0.97
C PHE A 90 -6.16 11.04 -0.02
N ASN A 91 -5.83 10.94 1.27
CA ASN A 91 -6.75 10.91 2.37
C ASN A 91 -6.25 11.71 3.57
N GLU A 92 -7.23 12.12 4.39
CA GLU A 92 -7.03 12.69 5.72
C GLU A 92 -7.98 11.94 6.67
N GLN A 93 -7.47 11.50 7.82
CA GLN A 93 -8.13 10.58 8.74
C GLN A 93 -9.54 11.00 9.24
N SER A 94 -9.87 12.30 9.14
CA SER A 94 -11.09 12.87 9.73
C SER A 94 -12.16 13.28 8.71
N LEU A 95 -11.96 13.01 7.41
CA LEU A 95 -13.03 13.19 6.42
C LEU A 95 -14.05 12.05 6.51
N TRP A 96 -15.15 12.32 7.21
CA TRP A 96 -16.20 11.34 7.47
C TRP A 96 -17.60 11.92 7.22
N GLY A 97 -18.48 11.06 6.72
CA GLY A 97 -19.92 11.23 6.86
C GLY A 97 -20.37 10.94 8.30
N GLY A 98 -21.61 11.30 8.63
CA GLY A 98 -22.24 10.94 9.91
C GLY A 98 -22.55 12.15 10.79
N LEU A 99 -23.58 12.01 11.61
CA LEU A 99 -23.98 13.00 12.60
C LEU A 99 -23.21 12.83 13.90
N ASN A 100 -23.10 13.94 14.62
CA ASN A 100 -22.50 13.97 15.95
C ASN A 100 -23.35 13.18 16.95
N ASN A 101 -22.70 12.32 17.73
CA ASN A 101 -23.30 11.51 18.79
C ASN A 101 -24.48 10.65 18.29
N TYR A 102 -24.40 10.16 17.05
CA TYR A 102 -25.42 9.30 16.47
C TYR A 102 -25.59 8.01 17.30
N ASP A 103 -26.82 7.57 17.52
CA ASP A 103 -27.13 6.27 18.10
C ASP A 103 -28.41 5.73 17.45
N ASN A 104 -28.42 4.45 17.08
CA ASN A 104 -29.58 3.83 16.41
C ASN A 104 -30.88 4.03 17.21
N ALA A 105 -30.84 3.77 18.52
CA ALA A 105 -32.05 3.86 19.34
C ALA A 105 -32.52 5.31 19.51
N LEU A 106 -31.59 6.26 19.69
CA LEU A 106 -31.92 7.70 19.73
C LEU A 106 -32.43 8.24 18.39
N ALA A 107 -32.06 7.60 17.28
CA ALA A 107 -32.57 7.90 15.94
C ALA A 107 -33.92 7.19 15.64
N GLY A 108 -34.43 6.36 16.55
CA GLY A 108 -35.67 5.60 16.36
C GLY A 108 -35.53 4.45 15.37
N LEU A 109 -34.33 3.87 15.28
CA LEU A 109 -33.99 2.74 14.41
C LEU A 109 -33.66 1.49 15.22
N ASP A 110 -33.84 0.33 14.59
CA ASP A 110 -33.49 -0.96 15.15
C ASP A 110 -31.97 -1.12 15.34
N ASP A 111 -31.58 -2.06 16.20
CA ASP A 111 -30.19 -2.33 16.53
C ASP A 111 -29.35 -2.76 15.31
N GLU A 112 -29.96 -3.49 14.37
CA GLU A 112 -29.33 -3.94 13.12
C GLU A 112 -29.18 -2.82 12.07
N ALA A 113 -29.83 -1.67 12.25
CA ALA A 113 -29.78 -0.58 11.29
C ALA A 113 -28.34 -0.06 11.12
N TYR A 114 -27.93 0.19 9.88
CA TYR A 114 -26.57 0.61 9.56
C TYR A 114 -26.56 1.72 8.48
N ASP A 115 -27.03 2.91 8.88
CA ASP A 115 -27.12 4.07 8.00
C ASP A 115 -25.75 4.74 7.80
N THR A 116 -25.05 4.34 6.75
CA THR A 116 -23.73 4.89 6.39
C THR A 116 -23.79 6.21 5.63
N SER A 117 -24.97 6.86 5.55
CA SER A 117 -25.11 8.15 4.89
C SER A 117 -24.43 9.29 5.66
N VAL A 118 -24.17 10.41 4.98
CA VAL A 118 -23.57 11.61 5.59
C VAL A 118 -24.41 12.14 6.76
N THR A 119 -25.71 11.86 6.79
CA THR A 119 -26.65 12.28 7.86
C THR A 119 -27.07 11.15 8.79
N GLY A 120 -26.46 9.98 8.70
CA GLY A 120 -26.70 8.82 9.58
C GLY A 120 -25.56 8.59 10.57
N PHE A 121 -25.21 7.32 10.77
CA PHE A 121 -23.97 6.88 11.44
C PHE A 121 -22.73 7.34 10.68
N GLY A 122 -22.80 7.25 9.34
CA GLY A 122 -21.75 7.71 8.43
C GLY A 122 -20.71 6.66 8.08
N SER A 123 -19.66 7.12 7.39
CA SER A 123 -18.53 6.30 6.94
C SER A 123 -17.29 7.16 6.73
N TYR A 124 -16.12 6.52 6.70
CA TYR A 124 -14.90 7.15 6.23
C TYR A 124 -14.98 7.40 4.73
N LEU A 125 -14.50 8.55 4.26
CA LEU A 125 -14.68 8.97 2.87
C LEU A 125 -13.34 9.24 2.18
N THR A 126 -13.31 9.07 0.87
CA THR A 126 -12.17 9.47 0.04
C THR A 126 -12.04 11.00 0.01
N PHE A 127 -10.82 11.51 0.22
CA PHE A 127 -10.57 12.95 0.26
C PHE A 127 -10.45 13.55 -1.13
N GLY A 128 -9.62 12.96 -1.98
CA GLY A 128 -9.44 13.44 -3.34
C GLY A 128 -8.27 12.80 -4.07
N GLU A 129 -7.97 13.37 -5.24
CA GLU A 129 -6.88 12.91 -6.09
C GLU A 129 -6.05 14.07 -6.62
N ALA A 130 -4.73 13.87 -6.69
CA ALA A 130 -3.83 14.67 -7.49
C ALA A 130 -3.37 13.84 -8.69
N VAL A 131 -3.41 14.44 -9.89
CA VAL A 131 -3.00 13.79 -11.13
C VAL A 131 -1.98 14.67 -11.84
N ILE A 132 -0.79 14.14 -12.07
CA ILE A 132 0.28 14.80 -12.84
C ILE A 132 0.41 14.08 -14.17
N THR A 133 0.23 14.79 -15.27
CA THR A 133 0.27 14.22 -16.63
C THR A 133 1.47 14.80 -17.38
N PHE A 134 2.50 13.99 -17.67
CA PHE A 134 3.81 14.45 -18.21
C PHE A 134 3.88 14.55 -19.75
N ALA A 135 2.74 14.43 -20.43
CA ALA A 135 2.59 14.72 -21.85
C ALA A 135 1.13 15.07 -22.13
N GLU A 136 0.88 15.99 -23.07
CA GLU A 136 -0.45 16.04 -23.69
C GLU A 136 -0.75 14.65 -24.26
N GLN A 137 -1.79 13.99 -23.78
CA GLN A 137 -2.21 12.73 -24.37
C GLN A 137 -3.00 13.02 -25.64
N PRO A 138 -2.94 12.16 -26.68
CA PRO A 138 -3.87 12.28 -27.77
C PRO A 138 -5.31 12.29 -27.25
N VAL A 139 -6.08 13.30 -27.64
CA VAL A 139 -7.49 13.44 -27.29
C VAL A 139 -8.31 12.92 -28.45
N VAL A 140 -9.14 11.91 -28.19
CA VAL A 140 -10.09 11.40 -29.18
C VAL A 140 -11.47 11.99 -28.93
N THR A 141 -12.14 12.40 -29.99
CA THR A 141 -13.49 12.96 -29.97
C THR A 141 -14.30 12.46 -31.16
N ALA A 142 -15.62 12.67 -31.09
CA ALA A 142 -16.56 12.35 -32.17
C ALA A 142 -17.35 13.62 -32.56
N PRO A 143 -16.73 14.57 -33.29
CA PRO A 143 -17.24 15.94 -33.43
C PRO A 143 -18.54 16.07 -34.25
N GLY A 144 -18.93 15.06 -35.02
CA GLY A 144 -20.22 15.03 -35.72
C GLY A 144 -21.41 14.59 -34.86
N GLY A 145 -21.20 14.38 -33.56
CA GLY A 145 -22.23 14.00 -32.59
C GLY A 145 -23.01 15.18 -31.97
N PRO A 146 -23.84 14.93 -30.93
CA PRO A 146 -23.92 13.69 -30.16
C PRO A 146 -24.51 12.54 -30.97
N TYR A 147 -23.80 11.41 -30.97
CA TYR A 147 -24.26 10.17 -31.58
C TYR A 147 -25.09 9.38 -30.56
N ASN A 148 -26.19 8.77 -31.01
CA ASN A 148 -26.93 7.83 -30.17
C ASN A 148 -26.14 6.52 -30.08
N THR A 149 -25.56 6.21 -28.93
CA THR A 149 -24.74 5.00 -28.72
C THR A 149 -25.40 4.06 -27.73
N SER A 150 -25.20 2.75 -27.88
CA SER A 150 -25.58 1.80 -26.82
C SER A 150 -24.85 2.14 -25.52
N SER A 151 -25.46 1.85 -24.36
CA SER A 151 -24.85 2.10 -23.06
C SER A 151 -23.47 1.44 -22.96
N SER A 152 -22.41 2.22 -22.69
CA SER A 152 -20.97 1.87 -22.65
C SER A 152 -20.23 1.68 -23.99
N GLU A 153 -20.91 1.65 -25.14
CA GLU A 153 -20.31 1.47 -26.48
C GLU A 153 -20.00 2.83 -27.16
N THR A 154 -19.21 3.66 -26.48
CA THR A 154 -18.87 5.03 -26.94
C THR A 154 -17.57 5.08 -27.76
N PHE A 155 -17.23 6.23 -28.33
CA PHE A 155 -15.96 6.40 -29.07
C PHE A 155 -14.73 6.10 -28.21
N ALA A 156 -14.82 6.14 -26.88
CA ALA A 156 -13.73 5.74 -25.99
C ALA A 156 -13.30 4.27 -26.18
N ALA A 157 -14.22 3.39 -26.62
CA ALA A 157 -13.90 2.01 -26.93
C ALA A 157 -12.94 1.87 -28.12
N THR A 158 -12.86 2.87 -29.00
CA THR A 158 -11.98 2.82 -30.19
C THR A 158 -10.49 2.89 -29.90
N ILE A 159 -10.11 3.12 -28.64
CA ILE A 159 -8.72 3.29 -28.22
C ILE A 159 -8.40 2.56 -26.91
N ASP A 160 -9.35 1.82 -26.33
CA ASP A 160 -9.16 1.16 -25.04
C ASP A 160 -8.29 -0.10 -25.11
N GLY A 161 -7.94 -0.51 -26.34
CA GLY A 161 -7.11 -1.66 -26.62
C GLY A 161 -7.83 -3.00 -26.42
N ASN A 162 -9.14 -3.02 -26.25
CA ASN A 162 -9.96 -4.22 -26.16
C ASN A 162 -10.78 -4.41 -27.44
N PRO A 163 -10.39 -5.31 -28.37
CA PRO A 163 -11.19 -5.55 -29.57
C PRO A 163 -12.60 -6.09 -29.26
N GLY A 164 -12.83 -6.62 -28.05
CA GLY A 164 -14.13 -7.09 -27.58
C GLY A 164 -15.13 -5.99 -27.22
N THR A 165 -14.68 -4.75 -26.99
CA THR A 165 -15.53 -3.56 -26.90
C THR A 165 -15.65 -2.90 -28.27
N LYS A 166 -16.62 -2.00 -28.43
CA LYS A 166 -16.83 -1.30 -29.70
C LYS A 166 -17.48 0.05 -29.49
N TRP A 167 -17.22 0.96 -30.43
CA TRP A 167 -18.08 2.11 -30.64
C TRP A 167 -19.23 1.70 -31.55
N CYS A 168 -20.46 1.81 -31.07
CA CYS A 168 -21.66 1.42 -31.79
C CYS A 168 -22.65 2.60 -31.86
N VAL A 169 -22.88 3.13 -33.05
CA VAL A 169 -23.79 4.26 -33.30
C VAL A 169 -25.11 3.72 -33.84
N ILE A 170 -26.19 3.93 -33.09
CA ILE A 170 -27.57 3.55 -33.42
C ILE A 170 -28.17 4.61 -34.34
N GLY A 171 -28.72 4.19 -35.49
CA GLY A 171 -29.28 5.08 -36.50
C GLY A 171 -28.26 6.10 -37.01
N PRO A 172 -27.11 5.65 -37.56
CA PRO A 172 -26.01 6.55 -37.87
C PRO A 172 -26.40 7.55 -38.99
N PRO A 173 -25.93 8.80 -38.92
CA PRO A 173 -26.11 9.76 -40.01
C PRO A 173 -25.28 9.37 -41.24
N ALA A 174 -25.37 10.15 -42.32
CA ALA A 174 -24.64 9.89 -43.57
C ALA A 174 -23.11 9.83 -43.39
N THR A 175 -22.58 10.52 -42.38
CA THR A 175 -21.15 10.52 -42.02
C THR A 175 -21.00 10.35 -40.51
N VAL A 176 -20.18 9.39 -40.08
CA VAL A 176 -19.76 9.23 -38.68
C VAL A 176 -18.30 9.67 -38.57
N THR A 177 -18.04 10.71 -37.78
CA THR A 177 -16.72 11.33 -37.68
C THR A 177 -16.03 10.94 -36.38
N TRP A 178 -14.81 10.43 -36.52
CA TRP A 178 -13.87 10.18 -35.44
C TRP A 178 -12.67 11.10 -35.60
N GLN A 179 -12.18 11.71 -34.52
CA GLN A 179 -11.06 12.63 -34.57
C GLN A 179 -10.07 12.39 -33.44
N ALA A 180 -8.78 12.44 -33.74
CA ALA A 180 -7.70 12.52 -32.77
C ALA A 180 -6.97 13.87 -32.87
N LYS A 181 -6.81 14.54 -31.74
CA LYS A 181 -5.87 15.66 -31.55
C LYS A 181 -4.62 15.14 -30.85
N LEU A 182 -3.47 15.28 -31.50
CA LEU A 182 -2.19 14.83 -30.98
C LEU A 182 -1.48 15.96 -30.20
N PRO A 183 -0.61 15.61 -29.23
CA PRO A 183 0.25 16.57 -28.53
C PRO A 183 1.21 17.31 -29.45
N ALA A 184 1.75 16.58 -30.44
CA ALA A 184 2.69 17.08 -31.43
C ALA A 184 2.28 16.56 -32.80
N ALA A 185 2.73 17.23 -33.86
CA ALA A 185 2.52 16.75 -35.21
C ALA A 185 3.31 15.45 -35.44
N VAL A 186 2.64 14.39 -35.90
CA VAL A 186 3.26 13.08 -36.18
C VAL A 186 3.01 12.73 -37.64
N VAL A 187 3.97 12.08 -38.32
CA VAL A 187 3.72 11.52 -39.65
C VAL A 187 3.01 10.19 -39.50
N VAL A 188 1.71 10.16 -39.79
CA VAL A 188 0.96 8.90 -39.90
C VAL A 188 1.02 8.42 -41.34
N SER A 189 1.86 7.42 -41.61
CA SER A 189 1.94 6.72 -42.90
C SER A 189 1.19 5.39 -42.91
N LYS A 190 0.68 4.96 -41.76
CA LYS A 190 -0.07 3.71 -41.55
C LYS A 190 -1.18 3.92 -40.52
N TYR A 191 -2.27 3.18 -40.63
CA TYR A 191 -3.34 3.13 -39.63
C TYR A 191 -3.97 1.74 -39.62
N SER A 192 -4.67 1.39 -38.56
CA SER A 192 -5.50 0.17 -38.53
C SER A 192 -6.92 0.45 -38.07
N LEU A 193 -7.86 -0.32 -38.61
CA LEU A 193 -9.23 -0.42 -38.12
C LEU A 193 -9.46 -1.85 -37.64
N THR A 194 -10.24 -2.05 -36.58
CA THR A 194 -10.59 -3.38 -36.08
C THR A 194 -12.09 -3.63 -36.21
N SER A 195 -12.46 -4.79 -36.78
CA SER A 195 -13.86 -5.20 -36.85
C SER A 195 -14.45 -5.45 -35.46
N ALA A 196 -15.71 -5.10 -35.26
CA ALA A 196 -16.44 -5.39 -34.02
C ALA A 196 -16.67 -6.90 -33.83
N ASN A 197 -17.48 -7.28 -32.84
CA ASN A 197 -17.73 -8.68 -32.47
C ASN A 197 -18.92 -9.36 -33.17
N ASP A 198 -19.84 -8.63 -33.84
CA ASP A 198 -21.14 -9.18 -34.27
C ASP A 198 -21.44 -9.08 -35.79
N VAL A 199 -22.03 -7.99 -36.31
CA VAL A 199 -22.65 -7.91 -37.66
C VAL A 199 -21.73 -7.24 -38.70
N PRO A 200 -21.22 -7.96 -39.73
CA PRO A 200 -20.19 -7.42 -40.63
C PRO A 200 -20.63 -6.21 -41.46
N ASP A 201 -21.92 -6.15 -41.80
CA ASP A 201 -22.50 -5.06 -42.60
C ASP A 201 -22.48 -3.69 -41.89
N ARG A 202 -22.23 -3.66 -40.58
CA ARG A 202 -22.14 -2.43 -39.77
C ARG A 202 -20.72 -1.88 -39.65
N ASP A 203 -19.72 -2.68 -40.03
CA ASP A 203 -18.31 -2.29 -39.93
C ASP A 203 -17.94 -1.25 -41.01
N PRO A 204 -16.85 -0.49 -40.88
CA PRO A 204 -16.48 0.52 -41.86
C PRO A 204 -16.22 -0.08 -43.24
N GLN A 205 -16.96 0.33 -44.27
CA GLN A 205 -16.76 -0.10 -45.67
C GLN A 205 -16.23 1.04 -46.55
N GLN A 206 -16.52 2.28 -46.16
CA GLN A 206 -16.11 3.50 -46.85
C GLN A 206 -15.62 4.52 -45.85
N TRP A 207 -14.45 5.11 -46.08
CA TRP A 207 -13.93 6.17 -45.23
C TRP A 207 -12.92 7.07 -45.93
N VAL A 208 -12.75 8.27 -45.38
CA VAL A 208 -11.71 9.23 -45.71
C VAL A 208 -10.87 9.50 -44.46
N LEU A 209 -9.57 9.31 -44.54
CA LEU A 209 -8.60 9.75 -43.52
C LEU A 209 -8.04 11.11 -43.95
N SER A 210 -8.12 12.09 -43.06
CA SER A 210 -7.57 13.43 -43.27
C SER A 210 -6.63 13.86 -42.14
N GLY A 211 -5.67 14.73 -42.47
CA GLY A 211 -4.74 15.36 -41.53
C GLY A 211 -4.89 16.89 -41.51
N SER A 212 -4.73 17.50 -40.34
CA SER A 212 -4.77 18.97 -40.17
C SER A 212 -3.74 19.47 -39.16
N GLN A 213 -3.23 20.68 -39.36
CA GLN A 213 -2.32 21.34 -38.40
C GLN A 213 -3.07 22.10 -37.31
N ASP A 214 -4.25 22.62 -37.64
CA ASP A 214 -5.01 23.58 -36.83
C ASP A 214 -6.40 23.07 -36.41
N GLY A 215 -6.82 21.92 -36.95
CA GLY A 215 -8.16 21.34 -36.74
C GLY A 215 -9.26 22.02 -37.56
N ALA A 216 -8.90 22.97 -38.43
CA ALA A 216 -9.85 23.70 -39.29
C ALA A 216 -9.62 23.39 -40.77
N GLN A 217 -8.37 23.34 -41.23
CA GLN A 217 -8.01 23.04 -42.62
C GLN A 217 -7.52 21.60 -42.74
N TRP A 218 -8.23 20.79 -43.50
CA TRP A 218 -7.99 19.35 -43.60
C TRP A 218 -7.43 18.96 -44.98
N THR A 219 -6.38 18.14 -44.97
CA THR A 219 -5.79 17.51 -46.16
C THR A 219 -6.17 16.04 -46.18
N VAL A 220 -6.76 15.55 -47.26
CA VAL A 220 -7.07 14.12 -47.43
C VAL A 220 -5.77 13.33 -47.59
N LEU A 221 -5.60 12.30 -46.78
CA LEU A 221 -4.42 11.43 -46.74
C LEU A 221 -4.69 10.04 -47.32
N ASP A 222 -5.92 9.54 -47.19
CA ASP A 222 -6.34 8.27 -47.77
C ASP A 222 -7.87 8.25 -47.97
N THR A 223 -8.32 7.56 -49.01
CA THR A 223 -9.74 7.33 -49.29
C THR A 223 -9.93 5.86 -49.64
N ARG A 224 -10.85 5.19 -48.96
CA ARG A 224 -11.10 3.76 -49.15
C ARG A 224 -12.58 3.48 -49.38
N THR A 225 -12.82 2.56 -50.31
CA THR A 225 -14.11 1.91 -50.55
C THR A 225 -13.85 0.43 -50.71
N LEU A 226 -14.23 -0.36 -49.71
CA LEU A 226 -14.01 -1.80 -49.65
C LEU A 226 -15.33 -2.51 -49.33
N PRO A 227 -15.81 -3.45 -50.18
CA PRO A 227 -17.10 -4.10 -49.98
C PRO A 227 -17.13 -5.01 -48.74
N ALA A 228 -15.98 -5.58 -48.35
CA ALA A 228 -15.80 -6.38 -47.15
C ALA A 228 -14.34 -6.24 -46.66
N PRO A 229 -14.04 -5.23 -45.82
CA PRO A 229 -12.67 -4.97 -45.41
C PRO A 229 -12.10 -6.03 -44.46
N PHE A 230 -12.93 -6.77 -43.73
CA PHE A 230 -12.49 -7.75 -42.74
C PHE A 230 -12.89 -9.16 -43.15
N GLU A 231 -11.94 -10.09 -43.13
CA GLU A 231 -12.13 -11.52 -43.39
C GLU A 231 -12.67 -12.26 -42.15
N SER A 232 -12.53 -11.68 -40.95
CA SER A 232 -12.97 -12.25 -39.68
C SER A 232 -13.38 -11.18 -38.66
N ARG A 233 -14.06 -11.59 -37.58
CA ARG A 233 -14.42 -10.70 -36.45
C ARG A 233 -13.21 -10.42 -35.55
N LEU A 234 -13.21 -9.28 -34.87
CA LEU A 234 -12.11 -8.83 -33.99
C LEU A 234 -10.76 -8.69 -34.72
N GLN A 235 -10.79 -8.54 -36.03
CA GLN A 235 -9.61 -8.49 -36.87
C GLN A 235 -9.18 -7.04 -37.03
N ALA A 236 -7.96 -6.70 -36.60
CA ALA A 236 -7.36 -5.44 -36.99
C ALA A 236 -6.72 -5.56 -38.37
N LYS A 237 -7.04 -4.64 -39.26
CA LYS A 237 -6.46 -4.56 -40.60
C LYS A 237 -5.67 -3.28 -40.76
N GLU A 238 -4.40 -3.41 -41.11
CA GLU A 238 -3.50 -2.28 -41.36
C GLU A 238 -3.66 -1.77 -42.81
N PHE A 239 -3.65 -0.46 -42.95
CA PHE A 239 -3.65 0.26 -44.21
C PHE A 239 -2.46 1.23 -44.23
N SER A 240 -1.85 1.40 -45.40
CA SER A 240 -0.76 2.36 -45.61
C SER A 240 -1.20 3.53 -46.49
N THR A 241 -0.66 4.71 -46.22
CA THR A 241 -0.79 5.93 -47.02
C THR A 241 0.60 6.43 -47.43
N ALA A 242 0.67 7.16 -48.55
CA ALA A 242 1.89 7.83 -49.00
C ALA A 242 2.21 9.12 -48.21
N ASN A 243 1.47 9.41 -47.13
CA ASN A 243 1.69 10.60 -46.32
C ASN A 243 3.10 10.64 -45.72
N THR A 244 3.80 11.74 -45.98
CA THR A 244 5.11 12.08 -45.42
C THR A 244 5.06 13.35 -44.55
N THR A 245 3.89 14.00 -44.47
CA THR A 245 3.68 15.23 -43.73
C THR A 245 3.18 14.91 -42.32
N ALA A 246 3.76 15.58 -41.32
CA ALA A 246 3.34 15.44 -39.94
C ALA A 246 2.12 16.33 -39.67
N TYR A 247 1.05 15.79 -39.07
CA TYR A 247 -0.14 16.57 -38.69
C TYR A 247 -0.44 16.43 -37.20
N ARG A 248 -1.02 17.49 -36.61
CA ARG A 248 -1.45 17.50 -35.21
C ARG A 248 -2.86 16.90 -35.04
N TYR A 249 -3.69 16.95 -36.06
CA TYR A 249 -5.05 16.42 -36.03
C TYR A 249 -5.22 15.37 -37.12
N TYR A 250 -5.91 14.29 -36.77
CA TYR A 250 -6.29 13.21 -37.68
C TYR A 250 -7.78 12.95 -37.56
N MET A 251 -8.44 12.74 -38.68
CA MET A 251 -9.90 12.53 -38.72
C MET A 251 -10.24 11.41 -39.69
N PHE A 252 -11.12 10.52 -39.24
CA PHE A 252 -11.83 9.58 -40.10
C PHE A 252 -13.26 10.07 -40.28
N ASP A 253 -13.66 10.27 -41.52
CA ASP A 253 -15.07 10.36 -41.90
C ASP A 253 -15.48 9.01 -42.48
N PHE A 254 -16.26 8.26 -41.70
CA PHE A 254 -16.85 6.99 -42.13
C PHE A 254 -18.19 7.24 -42.82
N THR A 255 -18.43 6.55 -43.93
CA THR A 255 -19.73 6.53 -44.61
C THR A 255 -20.42 5.19 -44.32
N PRO A 256 -21.42 5.14 -43.41
CA PRO A 256 -22.14 3.91 -43.11
C PRO A 256 -22.84 3.35 -44.36
N LYS A 257 -22.98 2.02 -44.43
CA LYS A 257 -23.70 1.36 -45.53
C LYS A 257 -25.16 1.80 -45.55
N ALA A 258 -25.70 2.13 -46.72
CA ALA A 258 -27.10 2.53 -46.82
C ALA A 258 -28.03 1.40 -46.33
N GLY A 259 -28.99 1.74 -45.47
CA GLY A 259 -30.00 0.81 -44.97
C GLY A 259 -29.60 -0.02 -43.74
N VAL A 260 -28.40 0.16 -43.17
CA VAL A 260 -28.06 -0.49 -41.89
C VAL A 260 -28.58 0.31 -40.69
N SER A 261 -28.99 -0.38 -39.64
CA SER A 261 -29.52 0.26 -38.43
C SER A 261 -28.44 0.82 -37.50
N HIS A 262 -27.17 0.43 -37.68
CA HIS A 262 -26.05 0.77 -36.80
C HIS A 262 -24.74 0.88 -37.58
N PHE A 263 -23.83 1.74 -37.12
CA PHE A 263 -22.41 1.75 -37.50
C PHE A 263 -21.57 1.26 -36.34
N GLN A 264 -20.48 0.52 -36.59
CA GLN A 264 -19.60 0.08 -35.52
C GLN A 264 -18.13 -0.05 -35.92
N VAL A 265 -17.23 0.12 -34.95
CA VAL A 265 -15.80 -0.14 -35.06
C VAL A 265 -15.24 -0.48 -33.68
N ALA A 266 -14.39 -1.50 -33.58
CA ALA A 266 -13.80 -1.90 -32.30
C ALA A 266 -12.66 -0.97 -31.90
N GLU A 267 -11.65 -0.82 -32.77
CA GLU A 267 -10.43 -0.05 -32.50
C GLU A 267 -10.00 0.75 -33.72
N ILE A 268 -9.34 1.88 -33.47
CA ILE A 268 -8.69 2.73 -34.46
C ILE A 268 -7.27 3.01 -33.97
N SER A 269 -6.26 2.67 -34.77
CA SER A 269 -4.86 3.00 -34.49
C SER A 269 -4.27 3.91 -35.56
N LEU A 270 -3.39 4.82 -35.16
CA LEU A 270 -2.58 5.64 -36.05
C LEU A 270 -1.11 5.22 -35.84
N GLY A 271 -0.41 4.87 -36.91
CA GLY A 271 0.97 4.39 -36.84
C GLY A 271 1.91 5.41 -36.21
N GLY A 272 2.67 4.98 -35.20
CA GLY A 272 3.58 5.86 -34.45
C GLY A 272 2.88 6.79 -33.45
N VAL A 273 1.59 6.61 -33.19
CA VAL A 273 0.81 7.41 -32.24
C VAL A 273 0.17 6.52 -31.18
N SER A 274 0.44 6.79 -29.91
CA SER A 274 -0.22 6.14 -28.77
C SER A 274 -1.51 6.87 -28.42
N LEU A 275 -2.62 6.50 -29.06
CA LEU A 275 -3.94 6.98 -28.69
C LEU A 275 -4.31 6.36 -27.33
N GLY A 276 -4.66 7.19 -26.35
CA GLY A 276 -4.79 6.77 -24.95
C GLY A 276 -5.59 5.47 -24.78
N GLY A 277 -4.96 4.46 -24.17
CA GLY A 277 -5.49 3.11 -23.99
C GLY A 277 -4.63 2.01 -24.66
N GLN A 278 -3.65 2.38 -25.49
CA GLN A 278 -2.46 1.53 -25.68
C GLN A 278 -1.57 1.61 -24.43
N SER A 279 -1.52 0.53 -23.65
CA SER A 279 -0.56 0.41 -22.54
C SER A 279 0.86 0.58 -23.06
N SER A 280 1.66 1.43 -22.40
CA SER A 280 3.10 1.52 -22.70
C SER A 280 3.73 0.12 -22.65
N LEU A 281 4.61 -0.17 -23.60
CA LEU A 281 5.41 -1.38 -23.57
C LEU A 281 6.50 -1.23 -22.51
N TYR A 282 6.59 -2.15 -21.55
CA TYR A 282 7.65 -2.09 -20.55
C TYR A 282 8.79 -3.01 -20.97
N LEU A 283 9.95 -2.41 -21.27
CA LEU A 283 11.15 -3.12 -21.67
C LEU A 283 12.10 -3.29 -20.49
N SER A 284 12.72 -4.46 -20.40
CA SER A 284 13.82 -4.69 -19.47
C SER A 284 14.83 -5.69 -20.02
N SER A 285 16.01 -5.70 -19.40
CA SER A 285 17.02 -6.74 -19.60
C SER A 285 17.34 -7.37 -18.25
N PRO A 286 16.65 -8.47 -17.87
CA PRO A 286 16.95 -9.20 -16.63
C PRO A 286 18.41 -9.67 -16.51
N SER A 287 19.16 -9.74 -17.63
CA SER A 287 20.58 -10.05 -17.65
C SER A 287 21.49 -8.83 -17.38
N GLY A 288 20.93 -7.61 -17.28
CA GLY A 288 21.61 -6.39 -16.83
C GLY A 288 22.12 -5.45 -17.92
N GLN A 289 21.74 -5.61 -19.20
CA GLN A 289 22.33 -4.85 -20.32
C GLN A 289 21.45 -3.72 -20.88
N SER A 290 20.41 -3.25 -20.18
CA SER A 290 19.46 -2.28 -20.74
C SER A 290 20.06 -0.91 -21.12
N ASP A 291 21.03 -0.41 -20.35
CA ASP A 291 21.77 0.83 -20.65
C ASP A 291 22.74 0.69 -21.85
N GLY A 292 22.96 -0.54 -22.29
CA GLY A 292 23.90 -0.89 -23.32
C GLY A 292 25.34 -0.47 -23.00
N ASP A 293 25.89 0.45 -23.80
CA ASP A 293 27.23 1.02 -23.58
C ASP A 293 27.24 2.31 -22.72
N GLY A 294 26.06 2.74 -22.25
CA GLY A 294 25.87 3.97 -21.47
C GLY A 294 26.02 5.27 -22.28
N LYS A 295 26.11 5.19 -23.61
CA LYS A 295 26.31 6.34 -24.52
C LYS A 295 25.19 6.48 -25.55
N GLY A 296 23.99 6.00 -25.21
CA GLY A 296 22.79 6.10 -26.04
C GLY A 296 22.50 4.87 -26.91
N ALA A 297 23.30 3.80 -26.79
CA ALA A 297 23.07 2.53 -27.46
C ALA A 297 22.26 1.55 -26.58
N ASP A 298 21.15 2.04 -26.03
CA ASP A 298 20.33 1.37 -25.04
C ASP A 298 19.26 0.43 -25.64
N ILE A 299 18.56 -0.31 -24.78
CA ILE A 299 17.53 -1.27 -25.19
C ILE A 299 16.35 -0.62 -25.94
N LEU A 300 16.07 0.66 -25.71
CA LEU A 300 14.97 1.35 -26.40
C LEU A 300 15.24 1.50 -27.90
N ARG A 301 16.52 1.46 -28.32
CA ARG A 301 16.88 1.47 -29.75
C ARG A 301 16.27 0.30 -30.50
N THR A 302 15.94 -0.82 -29.85
CA THR A 302 15.33 -1.96 -30.54
C THR A 302 13.91 -1.69 -31.04
N LEU A 303 13.28 -0.57 -30.66
CA LEU A 303 11.91 -0.24 -31.02
C LEU A 303 11.78 1.05 -31.84
N ASP A 304 12.86 1.81 -32.03
CA ASP A 304 12.79 3.12 -32.70
C ASP A 304 12.60 3.02 -34.23
N GLY A 305 12.72 1.81 -34.79
CA GLY A 305 12.55 1.54 -36.22
C GLY A 305 13.71 2.00 -37.11
N SER A 306 14.79 2.48 -36.51
CA SER A 306 15.99 2.92 -37.22
C SER A 306 17.02 1.79 -37.33
N THR A 307 17.64 1.66 -38.49
CA THR A 307 18.75 0.72 -38.71
C THR A 307 20.11 1.30 -38.34
N THR A 308 20.16 2.61 -38.07
CA THR A 308 21.39 3.36 -37.78
C THR A 308 21.66 3.49 -36.28
N THR A 309 20.64 3.28 -35.45
CA THR A 309 20.75 3.12 -34.00
C THR A 309 20.75 1.62 -33.65
N ALA A 310 21.30 1.26 -32.49
CA ALA A 310 21.33 -0.13 -32.05
C ALA A 310 21.44 -0.22 -30.53
N TRP A 311 20.86 -1.27 -29.97
CA TRP A 311 21.16 -1.72 -28.62
C TRP A 311 22.49 -2.47 -28.62
N LEU A 312 23.45 -2.00 -27.82
CA LEU A 312 24.74 -2.64 -27.62
C LEU A 312 24.76 -3.33 -26.26
N ALA A 313 24.63 -4.65 -26.21
CA ALA A 313 24.70 -5.39 -24.96
C ALA A 313 26.12 -5.92 -24.71
N PRO A 314 26.92 -5.27 -23.83
CA PRO A 314 28.27 -5.71 -23.53
C PRO A 314 28.30 -7.00 -22.72
N ASN A 315 29.42 -7.74 -22.81
CA ASN A 315 29.68 -8.96 -22.07
C ASN A 315 28.54 -9.99 -22.15
N PRO A 316 28.15 -10.44 -23.37
CA PRO A 316 26.94 -11.22 -23.57
C PRO A 316 26.97 -12.61 -22.90
N GLY A 317 28.13 -13.07 -22.43
CA GLY A 317 28.26 -14.18 -21.48
C GLY A 317 27.40 -15.41 -21.81
N ALA A 318 26.59 -15.85 -20.84
CA ALA A 318 25.70 -17.00 -20.95
C ALA A 318 24.40 -16.73 -21.76
N GLY A 319 24.15 -15.47 -22.13
CA GLY A 319 22.98 -15.01 -22.88
C GLY A 319 22.52 -13.63 -22.43
N VAL A 320 22.08 -12.80 -23.38
CA VAL A 320 21.48 -11.47 -23.13
C VAL A 320 19.98 -11.58 -23.33
N VAL A 321 19.22 -11.09 -22.35
CA VAL A 321 17.76 -11.15 -22.35
C VAL A 321 17.20 -9.80 -22.75
N TRP A 322 16.34 -9.80 -23.75
CA TRP A 322 15.41 -8.72 -24.06
C TRP A 322 14.03 -9.16 -23.58
N GLN A 323 13.39 -8.39 -22.70
CA GLN A 323 12.07 -8.72 -22.17
C GLN A 323 11.09 -7.57 -22.42
N ALA A 324 9.87 -7.94 -22.77
CA ALA A 324 8.75 -7.06 -23.03
C ALA A 324 7.52 -7.52 -22.23
N ASP A 325 7.02 -6.63 -21.37
CA ASP A 325 5.75 -6.79 -20.69
C ASP A 325 4.67 -5.97 -21.41
N LEU A 326 3.63 -6.66 -21.90
CA LEU A 326 2.64 -6.12 -22.83
C LEU A 326 1.38 -5.57 -22.14
N GLY A 327 1.28 -5.69 -20.81
CA GLY A 327 0.11 -5.30 -20.02
C GLY A 327 -1.10 -6.23 -20.16
N LYS A 328 -1.25 -6.92 -21.29
CA LYS A 328 -2.32 -7.89 -21.59
C LYS A 328 -1.81 -9.08 -22.37
N GLY A 329 -2.51 -10.21 -22.28
CA GLY A 329 -2.19 -11.41 -23.06
C GLY A 329 -2.27 -11.15 -24.56
N GLN A 330 -1.19 -11.39 -25.30
CA GLN A 330 -1.12 -11.32 -26.75
C GLN A 330 -0.59 -12.65 -27.31
N ALA A 331 -1.24 -13.21 -28.33
CA ALA A 331 -0.71 -14.35 -29.07
C ALA A 331 0.10 -13.85 -30.27
N LEU A 332 1.35 -14.31 -30.40
CA LEU A 332 2.21 -13.88 -31.50
C LEU A 332 2.02 -14.75 -32.74
N THR A 333 1.86 -14.09 -33.89
CA THR A 333 1.87 -14.70 -35.23
C THR A 333 3.27 -14.67 -35.85
N SER A 334 4.11 -13.73 -35.43
CA SER A 334 5.52 -13.65 -35.83
C SER A 334 6.33 -12.77 -34.88
N TYR A 335 7.65 -12.86 -34.98
CA TYR A 335 8.55 -11.84 -34.46
C TYR A 335 9.62 -11.52 -35.50
N ALA A 336 10.24 -10.35 -35.39
CA ALA A 336 11.28 -9.92 -36.30
C ALA A 336 12.49 -9.34 -35.56
N LEU A 337 13.68 -9.59 -36.12
CA LEU A 337 14.95 -9.04 -35.66
C LEU A 337 15.57 -8.23 -36.79
N THR A 338 16.10 -7.05 -36.49
CA THR A 338 16.74 -6.18 -37.50
C THR A 338 18.21 -5.97 -37.16
N SER A 339 19.09 -6.24 -38.14
CA SER A 339 20.51 -5.94 -38.02
C SER A 339 20.77 -4.43 -38.12
N SER A 340 21.73 -3.94 -37.36
CA SER A 340 22.18 -2.55 -37.47
C SER A 340 23.13 -2.33 -38.66
N THR A 341 23.69 -1.14 -38.82
CA THR A 341 24.82 -0.87 -39.74
C THR A 341 26.20 -1.33 -39.23
N GLY A 342 26.27 -1.96 -38.05
CA GLY A 342 27.52 -2.42 -37.42
C GLY A 342 28.16 -3.67 -38.06
N THR A 343 29.06 -4.35 -37.33
CA THR A 343 29.79 -5.52 -37.86
C THR A 343 29.02 -6.83 -37.64
N PRO A 344 29.04 -7.79 -38.61
CA PRO A 344 28.35 -9.08 -38.48
C PRO A 344 28.77 -9.94 -37.28
N ALA A 345 29.99 -9.75 -36.78
CA ALA A 345 30.51 -10.49 -35.63
C ALA A 345 29.80 -10.16 -34.30
N GLU A 346 29.03 -9.06 -34.27
CA GLU A 346 28.27 -8.60 -33.10
C GLU A 346 26.79 -9.01 -33.17
N ASP A 347 26.34 -9.62 -34.26
CA ASP A 347 24.95 -10.06 -34.40
C ASP A 347 24.71 -11.33 -33.53
N PRO A 348 23.47 -11.59 -33.07
CA PRO A 348 23.15 -12.83 -32.36
C PRO A 348 23.32 -14.06 -33.27
N THR A 349 23.93 -15.12 -32.77
CA THR A 349 24.13 -16.38 -33.51
C THR A 349 23.01 -17.40 -33.24
N SER A 350 22.30 -17.26 -32.12
CA SER A 350 21.15 -18.09 -31.72
C SER A 350 20.29 -17.36 -30.69
N TRP A 351 19.01 -17.72 -30.59
CA TRP A 351 18.11 -17.20 -29.57
C TRP A 351 16.95 -18.13 -29.25
N ILE A 352 16.31 -17.89 -28.12
CA ILE A 352 15.09 -18.57 -27.68
C ILE A 352 14.05 -17.49 -27.36
N LEU A 353 12.86 -17.60 -27.95
CA LEU A 353 11.68 -16.81 -27.59
C LEU A 353 10.87 -17.60 -26.56
N GLU A 354 10.57 -16.97 -25.44
CA GLU A 354 9.71 -17.54 -24.39
C GLU A 354 8.55 -16.60 -24.08
N GLY A 355 7.41 -17.18 -23.72
CA GLY A 355 6.22 -16.45 -23.28
C GLY A 355 5.83 -16.81 -21.85
N SER A 356 5.28 -15.85 -21.12
CA SER A 356 4.78 -16.04 -19.76
C SER A 356 3.47 -15.27 -19.51
N THR A 357 2.58 -15.84 -18.71
CA THR A 357 1.34 -15.20 -18.24
C THR A 357 1.48 -14.64 -16.82
N ASP A 358 2.47 -15.11 -16.06
CA ASP A 358 2.67 -14.86 -14.63
C ASP A 358 4.06 -14.28 -14.32
N ARG A 359 4.95 -14.17 -15.31
CA ARG A 359 6.37 -13.77 -15.24
C ARG A 359 7.27 -14.67 -14.40
N ILE A 360 6.73 -15.77 -13.88
CA ILE A 360 7.44 -16.78 -13.08
C ILE A 360 7.74 -17.98 -13.97
N THR A 361 6.70 -18.50 -14.63
CA THR A 361 6.78 -19.66 -15.50
C THR A 361 6.95 -19.21 -16.95
N TRP A 362 8.07 -19.55 -17.55
CA TRP A 362 8.40 -19.21 -18.93
C TRP A 362 8.32 -20.47 -19.81
N VAL A 363 7.61 -20.36 -20.94
CA VAL A 363 7.41 -21.45 -21.89
C VAL A 363 8.10 -21.09 -23.20
N ALA A 364 8.96 -21.97 -23.71
CA ALA A 364 9.57 -21.80 -25.03
C ALA A 364 8.49 -21.75 -26.12
N VAL A 365 8.50 -20.68 -26.90
CA VAL A 365 7.62 -20.45 -28.05
C VAL A 365 8.36 -20.77 -29.35
N ASP A 366 9.64 -20.41 -29.43
CA ASP A 366 10.49 -20.67 -30.59
C ASP A 366 11.98 -20.72 -30.21
N SER A 367 12.79 -21.42 -31.01
CA SER A 367 14.25 -21.48 -30.85
C SER A 367 14.95 -21.48 -32.20
N GLN A 368 15.93 -20.60 -32.36
CA GLN A 368 16.69 -20.41 -33.59
C GLN A 368 18.20 -20.51 -33.33
N SER A 369 18.95 -21.12 -34.26
CA SER A 369 20.41 -21.21 -34.21
C SER A 369 21.06 -21.10 -35.60
N PRO A 370 20.84 -20.00 -36.34
CA PRO A 370 21.31 -19.87 -37.72
C PRO A 370 22.83 -19.63 -37.85
N GLY A 371 23.53 -19.28 -36.76
CA GLY A 371 24.95 -18.92 -36.78
C GLY A 371 25.18 -17.52 -37.34
N ALA A 372 24.77 -17.25 -38.58
CA ALA A 372 24.82 -15.95 -39.23
C ALA A 372 23.43 -15.56 -39.78
N PRO A 373 22.57 -14.90 -38.98
CA PRO A 373 21.16 -14.68 -39.34
C PRO A 373 20.91 -13.65 -40.45
N PHE A 374 21.85 -12.74 -40.71
CA PHE A 374 21.65 -11.62 -41.64
C PHE A 374 22.63 -11.71 -42.82
N ALA A 375 22.09 -11.70 -44.04
CA ALA A 375 22.85 -11.68 -45.29
C ALA A 375 23.37 -10.27 -45.63
N THR A 376 22.62 -9.22 -45.28
CA THR A 376 23.00 -7.82 -45.50
C THR A 376 22.73 -6.97 -44.25
N ARG A 377 23.45 -5.85 -44.10
CA ARG A 377 23.23 -4.92 -42.97
C ARG A 377 21.93 -4.14 -43.15
N GLY A 378 21.23 -3.88 -42.06
CA GLY A 378 19.89 -3.27 -42.09
C GLY A 378 18.77 -4.26 -42.45
N GLN A 379 19.10 -5.54 -42.67
CA GLN A 379 18.11 -6.57 -42.97
C GLN A 379 17.26 -6.87 -41.74
N THR A 380 15.95 -6.99 -41.96
CA THR A 380 14.98 -7.55 -41.02
C THR A 380 14.72 -9.03 -41.34
N LEU A 381 14.96 -9.91 -40.36
CA LEU A 381 14.60 -11.32 -40.38
C LEU A 381 13.27 -11.50 -39.65
N THR A 382 12.25 -12.01 -40.34
CA THR A 382 10.93 -12.32 -39.75
C THR A 382 10.76 -13.83 -39.59
N VAL A 383 10.47 -14.28 -38.38
CA VAL A 383 10.15 -15.68 -38.05
C VAL A 383 8.65 -15.79 -37.80
N LYS A 384 7.97 -16.64 -38.57
CA LYS A 384 6.54 -16.92 -38.41
C LYS A 384 6.33 -17.96 -37.32
N LEU A 385 5.31 -17.74 -36.49
CA LEU A 385 4.92 -18.62 -35.40
C LEU A 385 3.59 -19.31 -35.72
N THR A 386 3.41 -20.52 -35.19
CA THR A 386 2.19 -21.33 -35.35
C THR A 386 1.37 -21.42 -34.07
N GLY A 387 1.88 -20.91 -32.94
CA GLY A 387 1.21 -20.95 -31.65
C GLY A 387 0.06 -19.94 -31.54
N THR A 388 -1.00 -20.31 -30.83
CA THR A 388 -2.17 -19.45 -30.57
C THR A 388 -2.27 -19.00 -29.11
N LYS A 389 -1.40 -19.50 -28.23
CA LYS A 389 -1.43 -19.15 -26.81
C LYS A 389 -1.01 -17.70 -26.61
N ALA A 390 -1.84 -16.94 -25.91
CA ALA A 390 -1.55 -15.57 -25.53
C ALA A 390 -0.73 -15.51 -24.25
N TYR A 391 0.28 -14.65 -24.25
CA TYR A 391 1.14 -14.37 -23.09
C TYR A 391 1.18 -12.86 -22.84
N SER A 392 1.21 -12.45 -21.58
CA SER A 392 1.29 -11.04 -21.16
C SER A 392 2.72 -10.53 -21.15
N SER A 393 3.70 -11.44 -21.18
CA SER A 393 5.12 -11.11 -21.21
C SER A 393 5.86 -12.04 -22.18
N TYR A 394 6.82 -11.49 -22.90
CA TYR A 394 7.72 -12.23 -23.79
C TYR A 394 9.16 -11.88 -23.50
N ARG A 395 10.07 -12.85 -23.66
CA ARG A 395 11.50 -12.59 -23.62
C ARG A 395 12.24 -13.34 -24.73
N LEU A 396 13.28 -12.70 -25.24
CA LEU A 396 14.24 -13.26 -26.18
C LEU A 396 15.60 -13.37 -25.48
N THR A 397 16.10 -14.59 -25.34
CA THR A 397 17.45 -14.83 -24.82
C THR A 397 18.40 -15.02 -25.99
N PHE A 398 19.20 -14.00 -26.30
CA PHE A 398 20.19 -13.99 -27.38
C PHE A 398 21.53 -14.54 -26.93
N ARG A 399 22.24 -15.23 -27.81
CA ARG A 399 23.65 -15.60 -27.64
C ARG A 399 24.45 -15.13 -28.85
N GLY A 400 25.66 -14.62 -28.60
CA GLY A 400 26.60 -14.21 -29.64
C GLY A 400 27.63 -15.28 -29.95
N ALA A 401 28.53 -14.98 -30.90
CA ALA A 401 29.67 -15.82 -31.22
C ALA A 401 30.58 -16.03 -29.99
N ALA A 402 31.25 -17.19 -29.92
CA ALA A 402 32.18 -17.47 -28.83
C ALA A 402 33.26 -16.38 -28.74
N GLY A 403 33.43 -15.78 -27.56
CA GLY A 403 34.38 -14.69 -27.33
C GLY A 403 33.91 -13.30 -27.76
N ALA A 404 32.67 -13.14 -28.22
CA ALA A 404 32.09 -11.83 -28.53
C ALA A 404 32.11 -10.92 -27.30
N ARG A 405 32.62 -9.69 -27.48
CA ARG A 405 32.67 -8.68 -26.42
C ARG A 405 31.33 -7.96 -26.21
N GLN A 406 30.47 -7.97 -27.23
CA GLN A 406 29.14 -7.35 -27.21
C GLN A 406 28.21 -7.99 -28.25
N LEU A 407 26.91 -7.85 -28.02
CA LEU A 407 25.84 -8.10 -28.99
C LEU A 407 25.26 -6.76 -29.50
N ARG A 408 24.88 -6.70 -30.77
CA ARG A 408 24.33 -5.50 -31.41
C ARG A 408 23.05 -5.84 -32.19
N LEU A 409 21.95 -5.14 -31.89
CA LEU A 409 20.66 -5.29 -32.58
C LEU A 409 20.03 -3.92 -32.83
N ALA A 410 19.52 -3.68 -34.04
CA ALA A 410 18.78 -2.46 -34.37
C ALA A 410 17.29 -2.57 -34.10
N GLY A 411 16.71 -3.76 -34.18
CA GLY A 411 15.26 -3.92 -34.03
C GLY A 411 14.85 -5.25 -33.45
N VAL A 412 13.81 -5.22 -32.61
CA VAL A 412 13.03 -6.37 -32.16
C VAL A 412 11.55 -6.01 -32.27
N ALA A 413 10.78 -6.78 -33.04
CA ALA A 413 9.35 -6.57 -33.17
C ALA A 413 8.59 -7.85 -32.87
N LEU A 414 7.59 -7.78 -32.00
CA LEU A 414 6.62 -8.84 -31.76
C LEU A 414 5.34 -8.48 -32.50
N THR A 415 4.76 -9.43 -33.23
CA THR A 415 3.55 -9.21 -34.02
C THR A 415 2.54 -10.32 -33.73
N GLY A 416 1.30 -9.92 -33.46
CA GLY A 416 0.15 -10.79 -33.21
C GLY A 416 -1.03 -10.40 -34.10
N ASN A 417 -2.18 -11.03 -33.89
CA ASN A 417 -3.40 -10.60 -34.58
C ASN A 417 -3.84 -9.24 -34.02
N GLY A 418 -3.76 -8.19 -34.84
CA GLY A 418 -4.08 -6.82 -34.45
C GLY A 418 -3.16 -6.17 -33.42
N PHE A 419 -1.93 -6.67 -33.31
CA PHE A 419 -0.92 -6.17 -32.38
C PHE A 419 0.46 -6.16 -33.03
N SER A 420 1.24 -5.09 -32.82
CA SER A 420 2.64 -5.02 -33.20
C SER A 420 3.41 -4.11 -32.22
N THR A 421 4.58 -4.52 -31.79
CA THR A 421 5.47 -3.66 -30.97
C THR A 421 6.33 -2.73 -31.82
N GLN A 422 6.29 -2.82 -33.16
CA GLN A 422 7.10 -1.99 -34.04
C GLN A 422 6.76 -0.51 -33.80
N SER A 423 7.74 0.29 -33.35
CA SER A 423 7.56 1.71 -33.03
C SER A 423 6.56 1.99 -31.90
N ALA A 424 6.30 1.02 -31.04
CA ALA A 424 5.51 1.21 -29.83
C ALA A 424 6.21 2.17 -28.86
N SER A 425 5.41 3.00 -28.16
CA SER A 425 5.93 3.77 -27.02
C SER A 425 6.36 2.80 -25.93
N ALA A 426 7.61 2.93 -25.48
CA ALA A 426 8.21 2.02 -24.52
C ALA A 426 8.88 2.74 -23.36
N VAL A 427 8.81 2.10 -22.20
CA VAL A 427 9.45 2.53 -20.96
C VAL A 427 10.44 1.45 -20.56
N ALA A 428 11.72 1.79 -20.49
CA ALA A 428 12.76 0.86 -20.07
C ALA A 428 12.95 0.88 -18.55
N GLU A 429 13.35 -0.26 -17.99
CA GLU A 429 13.80 -0.40 -16.59
C GLU A 429 12.84 0.21 -15.57
N TYR A 430 11.54 0.03 -15.80
CA TYR A 430 10.53 0.52 -14.88
C TYR A 430 10.60 -0.20 -13.54
N ARG A 431 10.56 0.60 -12.46
CA ARG A 431 10.40 0.12 -11.10
C ARG A 431 9.60 1.12 -10.28
N ARG A 432 8.62 0.63 -9.52
CA ARG A 432 8.04 1.36 -8.38
C ARG A 432 8.30 0.59 -7.09
N ALA A 433 8.47 1.29 -5.98
CA ALA A 433 8.73 0.67 -4.70
C ALA A 433 8.27 1.51 -3.51
N LEU A 434 8.10 0.85 -2.37
CA LEU A 434 7.92 1.46 -1.05
C LEU A 434 8.94 0.83 -0.11
N ASP A 435 9.77 1.66 0.54
CA ASP A 435 10.65 1.21 1.61
C ASP A 435 10.00 1.46 2.97
N PRO A 436 9.51 0.43 3.67
CA PRO A 436 8.83 0.59 4.96
C PRO A 436 9.78 0.99 6.10
N GLU A 437 11.10 0.83 5.94
CA GLU A 437 12.06 1.20 7.00
C GLU A 437 12.29 2.71 7.09
N VAL A 438 12.05 3.43 5.98
CA VAL A 438 12.25 4.88 5.89
C VAL A 438 11.02 5.63 5.36
N GLY A 439 9.98 4.90 4.96
CA GLY A 439 8.68 5.44 4.54
C GLY A 439 8.73 6.27 3.26
N VAL A 440 9.56 5.87 2.29
CA VAL A 440 9.70 6.56 1.00
C VAL A 440 9.18 5.69 -0.13
N HIS A 441 8.24 6.24 -0.89
CA HIS A 441 7.80 5.68 -2.16
C HIS A 441 8.70 6.18 -3.29
N ILE A 442 9.08 5.31 -4.22
CA ILE A 442 9.85 5.66 -5.40
C ILE A 442 9.18 5.13 -6.68
N THR A 443 9.28 5.90 -7.76
CA THR A 443 9.06 5.40 -9.13
C THR A 443 10.24 5.83 -9.97
N GLN A 444 10.87 4.89 -10.66
CA GLN A 444 12.00 5.16 -11.55
C GLN A 444 11.84 4.39 -12.86
N PHE A 445 12.34 4.97 -13.93
CA PHE A 445 12.35 4.36 -15.25
C PHE A 445 13.29 5.13 -16.19
N GLY A 446 13.57 4.54 -17.35
CA GLY A 446 14.43 5.08 -18.37
C GLY A 446 15.87 4.57 -18.27
N THR A 447 16.59 4.75 -19.37
CA THR A 447 18.02 4.45 -19.51
C THR A 447 18.85 5.72 -19.35
N THR A 448 20.16 5.56 -19.21
CA THR A 448 21.14 6.64 -19.09
C THR A 448 20.91 7.76 -20.11
N GLY A 449 20.76 8.99 -19.63
CA GLY A 449 20.42 10.19 -20.41
C GLY A 449 18.92 10.50 -20.48
N ASN A 450 18.06 9.56 -20.11
CA ASN A 450 16.60 9.66 -20.12
C ASN A 450 15.95 9.19 -18.80
N ARG A 451 16.73 9.00 -17.73
CA ARG A 451 16.17 8.51 -16.46
C ARG A 451 15.19 9.52 -15.87
N VAL A 452 14.18 8.98 -15.20
CA VAL A 452 13.23 9.72 -14.37
C VAL A 452 13.23 9.09 -12.99
N LEU A 453 13.27 9.92 -11.96
CA LEU A 453 13.07 9.53 -10.57
C LEU A 453 11.94 10.36 -9.97
N ARG A 454 11.02 9.66 -9.31
CA ARG A 454 9.95 10.22 -8.50
C ARG A 454 10.11 9.71 -7.09
N GLU A 455 10.06 10.59 -6.12
CA GLU A 455 10.04 10.23 -4.70
C GLU A 455 8.82 10.85 -4.03
N ALA A 456 8.19 10.13 -3.12
CA ALA A 456 7.08 10.65 -2.34
C ALA A 456 7.11 10.14 -0.89
N PHE A 457 6.70 11.00 0.04
CA PHE A 457 6.55 10.66 1.45
C PHE A 457 5.59 11.61 2.16
N ALA A 458 4.97 11.13 3.24
CA ALA A 458 4.12 11.94 4.12
C ALA A 458 4.94 12.33 5.34
N SER A 459 5.38 13.59 5.42
CA SER A 459 6.25 14.05 6.50
C SER A 459 5.45 14.27 7.77
N ARG A 460 5.88 13.63 8.87
CA ARG A 460 5.33 13.93 10.20
C ARG A 460 5.79 15.28 10.73
N ALA A 461 7.07 15.61 10.55
CA ALA A 461 7.68 16.83 11.09
C ALA A 461 7.24 18.12 10.37
N ALA A 462 6.92 18.03 9.08
CA ALA A 462 6.36 19.14 8.31
C ALA A 462 4.83 19.11 8.24
N ASP A 463 4.20 17.98 8.60
CA ASP A 463 2.75 17.75 8.58
C ASP A 463 2.12 17.98 7.20
N VAL A 464 2.82 17.56 6.13
CA VAL A 464 2.41 17.66 4.72
C VAL A 464 2.90 16.43 3.94
N MET A 465 2.29 16.15 2.79
CA MET A 465 2.86 15.24 1.80
C MET A 465 3.85 15.97 0.90
N VAL A 466 4.92 15.28 0.51
CA VAL A 466 6.00 15.80 -0.33
C VAL A 466 6.16 14.88 -1.54
N PHE A 467 6.25 15.47 -2.72
CA PHE A 467 6.48 14.74 -3.97
C PHE A 467 7.60 15.43 -4.75
N ARG A 468 8.61 14.67 -5.17
CA ARG A 468 9.75 15.15 -5.95
C ARG A 468 9.78 14.43 -7.29
N TYR A 469 9.93 15.20 -8.36
CA TYR A 469 10.09 14.71 -9.72
C TYR A 469 11.41 15.24 -10.27
N GLU A 470 12.18 14.35 -10.90
CA GLU A 470 13.47 14.68 -11.48
C GLU A 470 13.73 13.85 -12.74
N THR A 471 14.36 14.47 -13.75
CA THR A 471 14.73 13.80 -14.99
C THR A 471 16.09 14.24 -15.52
N GLU A 472 16.82 13.31 -16.15
CA GLU A 472 18.06 13.63 -16.86
C GLU A 472 17.81 14.37 -18.19
N ARG A 473 16.60 14.25 -18.76
CA ARG A 473 16.27 14.87 -20.04
C ARG A 473 16.09 16.36 -19.88
N ALA A 474 16.75 17.14 -20.73
CA ALA A 474 16.63 18.59 -20.66
C ALA A 474 15.20 19.08 -20.91
N GLY A 475 14.63 19.84 -19.96
CA GLY A 475 13.22 20.23 -19.98
C GLY A 475 12.27 19.04 -20.11
N GLY A 476 12.60 17.89 -19.50
CA GLY A 476 11.87 16.63 -19.68
C GLY A 476 10.53 16.55 -18.94
N LEU A 477 10.29 17.41 -17.96
CA LEU A 477 9.03 17.49 -17.21
C LEU A 477 8.15 18.61 -17.80
N ASN A 478 7.23 18.22 -18.68
CA ASN A 478 6.19 19.10 -19.22
C ASN A 478 4.85 18.46 -18.95
N GLY A 479 3.86 19.18 -18.45
CA GLY A 479 2.63 18.52 -18.06
C GLY A 479 1.60 19.37 -17.36
N SER A 480 0.43 18.79 -17.15
CA SER A 480 -0.63 19.37 -16.33
C SER A 480 -0.70 18.69 -14.96
N ILE A 481 -1.02 19.48 -13.95
CA ILE A 481 -1.31 19.04 -12.59
C ILE A 481 -2.77 19.39 -12.31
N ALA A 482 -3.55 18.39 -11.94
CA ALA A 482 -4.92 18.55 -11.49
C ALA A 482 -5.04 18.09 -10.04
N LEU A 483 -5.93 18.74 -9.29
CA LEU A 483 -6.35 18.37 -7.94
C LEU A 483 -7.87 18.30 -7.96
N THR A 484 -8.45 17.21 -7.46
CA THR A 484 -9.90 16.99 -7.48
C THR A 484 -10.38 16.52 -6.12
N SER A 485 -11.47 17.11 -5.62
CA SER A 485 -12.13 16.63 -4.39
C SER A 485 -12.87 15.33 -4.64
N GLY A 486 -12.83 14.42 -3.67
CA GLY A 486 -13.69 13.23 -3.62
C GLY A 486 -15.14 13.57 -3.27
N GLN A 487 -15.42 14.82 -2.91
CA GLN A 487 -16.74 15.31 -2.49
C GLN A 487 -17.34 16.23 -3.56
N SER A 488 -18.66 16.12 -3.76
CA SER A 488 -19.39 17.01 -4.66
C SER A 488 -19.45 18.45 -4.11
N GLY A 489 -19.56 19.43 -5.00
CA GLY A 489 -19.70 20.84 -4.61
C GLY A 489 -18.43 21.51 -4.07
N ALA A 490 -17.25 20.91 -4.26
CA ALA A 490 -15.95 21.48 -3.90
C ALA A 490 -15.04 21.64 -5.14
N PRO A 491 -15.34 22.60 -6.05
CA PRO A 491 -14.55 22.78 -7.27
C PRO A 491 -13.13 23.29 -6.97
N THR A 492 -12.19 22.88 -7.81
CA THR A 492 -10.78 23.28 -7.70
C THR A 492 -10.53 24.62 -8.39
N THR A 493 -9.70 25.43 -7.76
CA THR A 493 -9.19 26.70 -8.28
C THR A 493 -7.67 26.60 -8.48
N ALA A 494 -7.17 27.19 -9.57
CA ALA A 494 -5.75 27.28 -9.87
C ALA A 494 -5.25 28.72 -9.71
N ASN A 495 -4.09 28.88 -9.06
CA ASN A 495 -3.40 30.16 -8.91
C ASN A 495 -1.97 30.02 -9.41
N ALA A 496 -1.70 30.52 -10.62
CA ALA A 496 -0.37 30.49 -11.22
C ALA A 496 0.68 31.30 -10.44
N LYS A 497 0.28 32.41 -9.79
CA LYS A 497 1.21 33.27 -9.05
C LYS A 497 1.73 32.59 -7.78
N GLU A 498 0.88 31.82 -7.12
CA GLU A 498 1.24 31.03 -5.94
C GLU A 498 1.70 29.61 -6.29
N ALA A 499 1.60 29.25 -7.58
CA ALA A 499 1.82 27.92 -8.14
C ALA A 499 1.04 26.85 -7.37
N SER A 500 -0.25 27.11 -7.11
CA SER A 500 -1.09 26.26 -6.27
C SER A 500 -2.44 25.89 -6.88
N LEU A 501 -2.95 24.73 -6.47
CA LEU A 501 -4.31 24.25 -6.70
C LEU A 501 -5.00 24.10 -5.36
N SER A 502 -6.26 24.54 -5.23
CA SER A 502 -7.01 24.41 -3.97
C SER A 502 -8.49 24.15 -4.20
N PHE A 503 -9.08 23.32 -3.34
CA PHE A 503 -10.53 23.20 -3.18
C PHE A 503 -10.92 23.31 -1.71
N SER A 504 -12.18 23.67 -1.48
CA SER A 504 -12.80 23.64 -0.15
C SER A 504 -14.30 23.41 -0.28
N GLY A 505 -14.91 22.76 0.71
CA GLY A 505 -16.35 22.59 0.76
C GLY A 505 -16.88 22.33 2.17
N THR A 506 -18.20 22.26 2.27
CA THR A 506 -18.91 21.90 3.52
C THR A 506 -19.88 20.77 3.20
N MET A 507 -19.74 19.66 3.92
CA MET A 507 -20.60 18.49 3.79
C MET A 507 -21.97 18.70 4.46
N ALA A 508 -22.94 17.82 4.19
CA ALA A 508 -24.29 17.90 4.77
C ALA A 508 -24.29 17.80 6.32
N ASN A 509 -23.33 17.09 6.92
CA ASN A 509 -23.11 17.06 8.38
C ASN A 509 -22.36 18.29 8.92
N ARG A 510 -22.20 19.34 8.11
CA ARG A 510 -21.49 20.59 8.41
C ARG A 510 -19.98 20.43 8.63
N LEU A 511 -19.39 19.28 8.31
CA LEU A 511 -17.93 19.13 8.30
C LEU A 511 -17.36 19.97 7.15
N LYS A 512 -16.43 20.88 7.46
CA LYS A 512 -15.68 21.64 6.47
C LYS A 512 -14.41 20.88 6.12
N HIS A 513 -14.05 20.89 4.86
CA HIS A 513 -12.85 20.24 4.34
C HIS A 513 -12.18 21.14 3.29
N ALA A 514 -10.87 21.05 3.20
CA ALA A 514 -10.09 21.75 2.19
C ALA A 514 -8.77 21.01 1.90
N ALA A 515 -8.25 21.17 0.69
CA ALA A 515 -6.89 20.77 0.34
C ALA A 515 -6.22 21.81 -0.54
N THR A 516 -4.91 21.92 -0.41
CA THR A 516 -4.07 22.72 -1.29
C THR A 516 -2.84 21.92 -1.69
N LEU A 517 -2.59 21.85 -3.00
CA LEU A 517 -1.34 21.38 -3.58
C LEU A 517 -0.55 22.60 -4.09
N ARG A 518 0.76 22.65 -3.83
CA ARG A 518 1.62 23.76 -4.24
C ARG A 518 2.93 23.26 -4.83
N ILE A 519 3.32 23.80 -5.97
CA ILE A 519 4.68 23.67 -6.51
C ILE A 519 5.57 24.65 -5.72
N VAL A 520 6.52 24.13 -4.96
CA VAL A 520 7.40 24.96 -4.09
C VAL A 520 8.81 25.14 -4.62
N ASP A 521 9.22 24.29 -5.56
CA ASP A 521 10.52 24.32 -6.22
C ASP A 521 10.35 23.76 -7.63
N THR A 522 10.77 24.51 -8.64
CA THR A 522 10.80 24.08 -10.05
C THR A 522 11.71 25.02 -10.84
N ASP A 523 12.39 24.48 -11.84
CA ASP A 523 13.18 25.23 -12.81
C ASP A 523 12.44 25.49 -14.14
N GLY A 524 11.21 24.98 -14.27
CA GLY A 524 10.32 25.27 -15.40
C GLY A 524 9.39 26.45 -15.15
N THR A 525 8.54 26.74 -16.14
CA THR A 525 7.51 27.78 -16.05
C THR A 525 6.17 27.19 -15.64
N VAL A 526 5.48 27.85 -14.69
CA VAL A 526 4.15 27.45 -14.23
C VAL A 526 3.10 28.43 -14.75
N THR A 527 2.05 27.92 -15.38
CA THR A 527 0.88 28.70 -15.79
C THR A 527 -0.41 28.04 -15.30
N ALA A 528 -1.51 28.78 -15.26
CA ALA A 528 -2.83 28.23 -14.96
C ALA A 528 -3.54 27.87 -16.28
N ASP A 529 -4.19 26.72 -16.30
CA ASP A 529 -5.01 26.23 -17.41
C ASP A 529 -6.35 25.76 -16.84
N GLY A 530 -7.35 26.65 -16.84
CA GLY A 530 -8.64 26.40 -16.18
C GLY A 530 -8.48 26.12 -14.68
N SER A 531 -8.87 24.91 -14.26
CA SER A 531 -8.74 24.41 -12.89
C SER A 531 -7.46 23.59 -12.64
N ALA A 532 -6.53 23.58 -13.59
CA ALA A 532 -5.24 22.89 -13.52
C ALA A 532 -4.06 23.87 -13.55
N LEU A 533 -2.88 23.38 -13.18
CA LEU A 533 -1.60 24.06 -13.43
C LEU A 533 -0.89 23.37 -14.59
N ARG A 534 -0.25 24.13 -15.46
CA ARG A 534 0.66 23.65 -16.49
C ARG A 534 2.09 23.97 -16.09
N VAL A 535 2.98 22.99 -16.23
CA VAL A 535 4.42 23.12 -16.03
C VAL A 535 5.09 22.82 -17.37
N ASP A 536 5.96 23.69 -17.84
CA ASP A 536 6.72 23.48 -19.07
C ASP A 536 8.22 23.74 -18.83
N GLY A 537 9.06 22.92 -19.44
CA GLY A 537 10.52 23.05 -19.44
C GLY A 537 11.22 22.70 -18.13
N ALA A 538 10.55 22.04 -17.17
CA ALA A 538 11.20 21.67 -15.91
C ALA A 538 12.11 20.43 -16.07
N HIS A 539 13.21 20.41 -15.34
CA HIS A 539 14.00 19.21 -15.06
C HIS A 539 13.69 18.68 -13.66
N THR A 540 13.35 19.57 -12.74
CA THR A 540 13.03 19.24 -11.35
C THR A 540 11.75 19.93 -10.91
N MET A 541 10.96 19.24 -10.09
CA MET A 541 9.76 19.82 -9.49
C MET A 541 9.49 19.20 -8.13
N THR A 542 9.24 20.03 -7.11
CA THR A 542 8.80 19.60 -5.78
C THR A 542 7.40 20.13 -5.50
N LEU A 543 6.49 19.23 -5.16
CA LEU A 543 5.12 19.51 -4.79
C LEU A 543 4.93 19.26 -3.29
N LEU A 544 4.15 20.11 -2.63
CA LEU A 544 3.63 19.89 -1.28
C LEU A 544 2.11 19.81 -1.33
N LEU A 545 1.51 18.89 -0.56
CA LEU A 545 0.06 18.80 -0.38
C LEU A 545 -0.29 18.75 1.10
N ASP A 546 -1.24 19.57 1.51
CA ASP A 546 -1.92 19.44 2.80
C ASP A 546 -3.43 19.43 2.59
N ALA A 547 -4.09 18.59 3.38
CA ALA A 547 -5.53 18.40 3.40
C ALA A 547 -5.97 18.39 4.86
N ARG A 548 -7.08 19.06 5.18
CA ARG A 548 -7.61 19.15 6.55
C ARG A 548 -9.11 19.23 6.54
N THR A 549 -9.71 18.81 7.66
CA THR A 549 -11.09 19.14 8.01
C THR A 549 -11.13 20.10 9.20
N ASN A 550 -12.32 20.57 9.59
CA ASN A 550 -12.52 21.21 10.88
C ASN A 550 -12.94 20.22 11.99
N TYR A 551 -12.63 18.93 11.86
CA TYR A 551 -12.81 17.97 12.93
C TYR A 551 -11.95 18.31 14.15
N LYS A 552 -12.47 17.99 15.34
CA LYS A 552 -11.72 17.99 16.59
C LYS A 552 -12.17 16.78 17.40
N LEU A 553 -11.22 16.00 17.91
CA LEU A 553 -11.48 14.88 18.83
C LEU A 553 -11.86 15.42 20.21
N ASP A 554 -13.07 15.97 20.33
CA ASP A 554 -13.59 16.63 21.53
C ASP A 554 -15.13 16.61 21.50
N ALA A 555 -15.72 15.72 22.29
CA ALA A 555 -17.16 15.55 22.37
C ALA A 555 -17.85 16.82 22.93
N ALA A 556 -17.22 17.51 23.87
CA ALA A 556 -17.77 18.72 24.50
C ALA A 556 -17.76 19.91 23.53
N ALA A 557 -16.80 19.96 22.61
CA ALA A 557 -16.78 20.92 21.50
C ALA A 557 -17.70 20.52 20.33
N GLY A 558 -18.45 19.42 20.44
CA GLY A 558 -19.32 18.93 19.37
C GLY A 558 -18.53 18.47 18.15
N TRP A 559 -17.34 17.91 18.34
CA TRP A 559 -16.51 17.32 17.29
C TRP A 559 -16.07 18.29 16.18
N ARG A 560 -16.08 19.59 16.47
CA ARG A 560 -15.73 20.65 15.52
C ARG A 560 -14.71 21.61 16.14
N GLY A 561 -13.78 22.06 15.31
CA GLY A 561 -12.69 22.97 15.65
C GLY A 561 -12.57 24.11 14.63
N ALA A 562 -11.34 24.56 14.43
CA ALA A 562 -11.04 25.67 13.53
C ALA A 562 -11.24 25.30 12.06
N ASP A 563 -11.54 26.30 11.22
CA ASP A 563 -11.61 26.12 9.77
C ASP A 563 -10.28 25.58 9.20
N PRO A 564 -10.33 24.70 8.18
CA PRO A 564 -9.14 23.98 7.71
C PRO A 564 -8.15 24.86 6.93
N ALA A 565 -8.64 25.82 6.13
CA ALA A 565 -7.81 26.59 5.18
C ALA A 565 -6.66 27.39 5.85
N PRO A 566 -6.85 28.09 6.99
CA PRO A 566 -5.74 28.73 7.70
C PRO A 566 -4.67 27.75 8.21
N GLY A 567 -5.06 26.52 8.59
CA GLY A 567 -4.13 25.46 8.99
C GLY A 567 -3.25 25.01 7.83
N ILE A 568 -3.88 24.78 6.67
CA ILE A 568 -3.22 24.40 5.41
C ILE A 568 -2.21 25.46 4.98
N ALA A 569 -2.62 26.73 4.92
CA ALA A 569 -1.73 27.83 4.52
C ALA A 569 -0.49 27.94 5.43
N ARG A 570 -0.65 27.72 6.73
CA ARG A 570 0.45 27.75 7.71
C ARG A 570 1.42 26.58 7.52
N ALA A 571 0.91 25.36 7.37
CA ALA A 571 1.73 24.16 7.21
C ALA A 571 2.52 24.22 5.89
N LEU A 572 1.86 24.52 4.78
CA LEU A 572 2.51 24.68 3.48
C LEU A 572 3.51 25.84 3.46
N GLY A 573 3.17 26.98 4.08
CA GLY A 573 4.09 28.11 4.22
C GLY A 573 5.35 27.76 5.02
N ALA A 574 5.22 27.01 6.11
CA ALA A 574 6.35 26.57 6.92
C ALA A 574 7.21 25.51 6.21
N ALA A 575 6.59 24.58 5.50
CA ALA A 575 7.27 23.52 4.76
C ALA A 575 7.99 24.03 3.51
N ALA A 576 7.41 25.00 2.79
CA ALA A 576 8.01 25.62 1.60
C ALA A 576 9.34 26.35 1.89
N ASN A 577 9.60 26.72 3.14
CA ASN A 577 10.87 27.34 3.57
C ASN A 577 12.00 26.32 3.82
N ARG A 578 11.75 25.01 3.61
CA ARG A 578 12.75 23.95 3.77
C ARG A 578 13.04 23.33 2.41
N PRO A 579 14.32 23.16 2.02
CA PRO A 579 14.65 22.47 0.77
C PRO A 579 14.22 21.00 0.85
N TYR A 580 13.92 20.41 -0.32
CA TYR A 580 13.52 18.99 -0.43
C TYR A 580 14.43 18.05 0.35
N THR A 581 15.75 18.21 0.22
CA THR A 581 16.76 17.38 0.89
C THR A 581 16.61 17.39 2.42
N LYS A 582 16.21 18.52 3.00
CA LYS A 582 15.94 18.64 4.44
C LYS A 582 14.63 17.96 4.82
N LEU A 583 13.55 18.18 4.07
CA LEU A 583 12.26 17.51 4.30
C LEU A 583 12.40 15.98 4.25
N ARG A 584 13.14 15.48 3.24
CA ARG A 584 13.42 14.06 3.06
C ARG A 584 14.24 13.49 4.22
N ALA A 585 15.31 14.18 4.63
CA ALA A 585 16.15 13.73 5.74
C ALA A 585 15.40 13.71 7.08
N GLU A 586 14.60 14.75 7.38
CA GLU A 586 13.76 14.81 8.59
C GLU A 586 12.73 13.68 8.60
N HIS A 587 12.08 13.41 7.46
CA HIS A 587 11.13 12.31 7.31
C HIS A 587 11.78 10.94 7.54
N MET A 588 12.86 10.65 6.81
CA MET A 588 13.55 9.36 6.95
C MET A 588 14.07 9.14 8.37
N ALA A 589 14.54 10.20 9.04
CA ALA A 589 14.97 10.11 10.43
C ALA A 589 13.80 9.80 11.40
N ASP A 590 12.62 10.44 11.21
CA ASP A 590 11.42 10.15 12.03
C ASP A 590 10.98 8.69 11.87
N VAL A 591 10.86 8.21 10.63
CA VAL A 591 10.42 6.84 10.35
C VAL A 591 11.46 5.83 10.80
N ALA A 592 12.75 6.02 10.46
CA ALA A 592 13.80 5.10 10.84
C ALA A 592 13.96 5.01 12.37
N ALA A 593 13.75 6.10 13.11
CA ALA A 593 13.81 6.10 14.58
C ALA A 593 12.71 5.24 15.23
N LEU A 594 11.61 4.97 14.53
CA LEU A 594 10.53 4.08 14.96
C LEU A 594 10.76 2.65 14.45
N MET A 595 11.06 2.52 13.16
CA MET A 595 11.17 1.23 12.49
C MET A 595 12.40 0.45 12.95
N SER A 596 13.55 1.11 13.20
CA SER A 596 14.77 0.45 13.67
C SER A 596 14.71 -0.06 15.11
N ARG A 597 13.69 0.32 15.90
CA ARG A 597 13.51 -0.14 17.29
C ARG A 597 13.36 -1.66 17.38
N VAL A 598 12.78 -2.29 16.36
CA VAL A 598 12.63 -3.74 16.30
C VAL A 598 13.21 -4.27 15.00
N SER A 599 13.99 -5.33 15.11
CA SER A 599 14.40 -6.17 14.00
C SER A 599 14.12 -7.63 14.33
N VAL A 600 13.80 -8.41 13.30
CA VAL A 600 13.61 -9.85 13.39
C VAL A 600 14.41 -10.52 12.28
N ASP A 601 15.07 -11.62 12.59
CA ASP A 601 15.77 -12.47 11.63
C ASP A 601 15.59 -13.93 12.04
N TRP A 602 14.87 -14.70 11.24
CA TRP A 602 14.72 -16.15 11.43
C TRP A 602 15.09 -16.92 10.16
N GLY A 603 15.94 -16.33 9.33
CA GLY A 603 16.42 -16.93 8.09
C GLY A 603 16.35 -16.00 6.88
N LYS A 604 17.12 -16.34 5.85
CA LYS A 604 17.21 -15.56 4.62
C LYS A 604 16.73 -16.36 3.43
N SER A 605 15.97 -15.71 2.56
CA SER A 605 15.58 -16.27 1.28
C SER A 605 16.79 -16.34 0.34
N PRO A 606 16.87 -17.35 -0.55
CA PRO A 606 17.93 -17.39 -1.57
C PRO A 606 17.95 -16.11 -2.40
N ASP A 607 19.14 -15.65 -2.79
CA ASP A 607 19.32 -14.39 -3.56
C ASP A 607 18.42 -14.28 -4.80
N ALA A 608 18.18 -15.39 -5.50
CA ALA A 608 17.30 -15.42 -6.68
C ALA A 608 15.84 -15.08 -6.32
N VAL A 609 15.37 -15.50 -5.15
CA VAL A 609 14.03 -15.19 -4.63
C VAL A 609 13.98 -13.76 -4.12
N ALA A 610 14.99 -13.34 -3.33
CA ALA A 610 15.04 -11.99 -2.74
C ALA A 610 15.10 -10.88 -3.81
N LYS A 611 15.69 -11.16 -4.97
CA LYS A 611 15.79 -10.24 -6.13
C LYS A 611 14.58 -10.28 -7.06
N THR A 612 13.52 -10.99 -6.70
CA THR A 612 12.27 -11.04 -7.47
C THR A 612 11.28 -9.99 -6.96
N ALA A 613 10.43 -9.45 -7.85
CA ALA A 613 9.42 -8.45 -7.49
C ALA A 613 8.42 -9.01 -6.47
N THR A 614 7.88 -8.16 -5.60
CA THR A 614 7.09 -8.57 -4.43
C THR A 614 5.84 -9.35 -4.81
N ASP A 615 5.13 -8.96 -5.87
CA ASP A 615 3.97 -9.68 -6.40
C ASP A 615 4.32 -11.10 -6.86
N LEU A 616 5.48 -11.25 -7.51
CA LEU A 616 5.97 -12.54 -7.99
C LEU A 616 6.48 -13.43 -6.84
N ARG A 617 7.09 -12.83 -5.81
CA ARG A 617 7.45 -13.52 -4.56
C ARG A 617 6.20 -14.06 -3.86
N LEU A 618 5.17 -13.22 -3.71
CA LEU A 618 3.89 -13.62 -3.10
C LEU A 618 3.22 -14.75 -3.89
N ALA A 619 3.15 -14.64 -5.22
CA ALA A 619 2.58 -15.67 -6.06
C ALA A 619 3.34 -17.01 -5.93
N SER A 620 4.66 -16.98 -5.93
CA SER A 620 5.49 -18.19 -5.75
C SER A 620 5.37 -18.78 -4.34
N TYR A 621 5.27 -17.91 -3.33
CA TYR A 621 4.95 -18.33 -1.95
C TYR A 621 3.59 -19.02 -1.87
N GLY A 622 2.58 -18.48 -2.56
CA GLY A 622 1.25 -19.09 -2.67
C GLY A 622 1.24 -20.45 -3.38
N ALA A 623 2.21 -20.69 -4.26
CA ALA A 623 2.47 -21.99 -4.89
C ALA A 623 3.29 -22.96 -4.01
N GLY A 624 3.65 -22.57 -2.79
CA GLY A 624 4.34 -23.41 -1.81
C GLY A 624 5.84 -23.15 -1.66
N GLN A 625 6.42 -22.16 -2.37
CA GLN A 625 7.82 -21.80 -2.18
C GLN A 625 8.05 -21.24 -0.76
N ASN A 626 9.22 -21.51 -0.19
CA ASN A 626 9.64 -20.90 1.07
C ASN A 626 10.30 -19.54 0.84
N ASP A 627 9.86 -18.55 1.61
CA ASP A 627 10.42 -17.19 1.58
C ASP A 627 10.39 -16.59 3.00
N PRO A 628 11.32 -16.99 3.90
CA PRO A 628 11.37 -16.45 5.27
C PRO A 628 11.58 -14.93 5.30
N SER A 629 12.23 -14.36 4.28
CA SER A 629 12.37 -12.91 4.17
C SER A 629 11.05 -12.21 3.83
N LEU A 630 10.11 -12.84 3.10
CA LEU A 630 8.78 -12.27 2.84
C LEU A 630 7.91 -12.28 4.12
N GLU A 631 8.03 -13.34 4.93
CA GLU A 631 7.42 -13.41 6.26
C GLU A 631 7.90 -12.26 7.16
N GLN A 632 9.21 -11.96 7.15
CA GLN A 632 9.80 -10.82 7.89
C GLN A 632 9.40 -9.46 7.29
N THR A 633 9.28 -9.36 5.97
CA THR A 633 8.73 -8.17 5.29
C THR A 633 7.31 -7.90 5.77
N MET A 634 6.45 -8.92 5.90
CA MET A 634 5.07 -8.75 6.38
C MET A 634 5.02 -8.20 7.81
N PHE A 635 5.86 -8.72 8.71
CA PHE A 635 6.01 -8.20 10.08
C PHE A 635 6.45 -6.73 10.10
N THR A 636 7.47 -6.39 9.30
CA THR A 636 7.97 -5.01 9.20
C THR A 636 6.93 -4.08 8.58
N TYR A 637 6.17 -4.57 7.60
CA TYR A 637 5.15 -3.79 6.92
C TYR A 637 3.96 -3.47 7.82
N GLY A 638 3.49 -4.41 8.66
CA GLY A 638 2.45 -4.13 9.65
C GLY A 638 2.83 -3.03 10.65
N ARG A 639 4.10 -3.01 11.10
CA ARG A 639 4.66 -1.92 11.92
C ARG A 639 4.66 -0.57 11.18
N TYR A 640 5.10 -0.56 9.92
CA TYR A 640 5.08 0.64 9.08
C TYR A 640 3.66 1.18 8.86
N LEU A 641 2.71 0.30 8.58
CA LEU A 641 1.32 0.68 8.38
C LEU A 641 0.74 1.33 9.64
N LEU A 642 1.09 0.84 10.83
CA LEU A 642 0.56 1.37 12.09
C LEU A 642 1.08 2.78 12.35
N ILE A 643 2.39 3.04 12.15
CA ILE A 643 2.92 4.42 12.27
C ILE A 643 2.41 5.33 11.14
N GLY A 644 2.02 4.74 10.00
CA GLY A 644 1.45 5.45 8.87
C GLY A 644 0.01 5.89 9.09
N SER A 645 -0.76 5.18 9.93
CA SER A 645 -2.18 5.44 10.18
C SER A 645 -2.53 5.88 11.61
N SER A 646 -1.64 5.68 12.61
CA SER A 646 -1.90 6.00 14.02
C SER A 646 -0.65 6.61 14.68
N ARG A 647 -0.69 7.93 14.93
CA ARG A 647 0.38 8.68 15.63
C ARG A 647 -0.24 9.70 16.59
N PRO A 648 0.46 10.09 17.69
CA PRO A 648 -0.08 10.97 18.73
C PRO A 648 -0.80 12.23 18.21
N GLY A 649 -1.93 12.60 18.81
CA GLY A 649 -2.74 13.74 18.34
C GLY A 649 -3.49 13.51 17.03
N GLY A 650 -3.52 12.27 16.53
CA GLY A 650 -4.34 11.83 15.40
C GLY A 650 -5.57 11.03 15.85
N LEU A 651 -6.11 10.23 14.92
CA LEU A 651 -7.15 9.24 15.16
C LEU A 651 -6.55 7.83 15.13
N PRO A 652 -7.23 6.83 15.71
CA PRO A 652 -6.79 5.46 15.59
C PRO A 652 -6.91 4.93 14.16
N ALA A 653 -6.19 3.84 13.86
CA ALA A 653 -6.33 3.11 12.61
C ALA A 653 -7.73 2.46 12.54
N ASN A 654 -8.52 2.81 11.53
CA ASN A 654 -9.81 2.17 11.26
C ASN A 654 -9.64 0.83 10.51
N LEU A 655 -10.73 0.22 10.03
CA LEU A 655 -10.71 -1.04 9.27
C LEU A 655 -9.74 -1.05 8.08
N GLN A 656 -9.46 0.11 7.48
CA GLN A 656 -8.53 0.27 6.35
C GLN A 656 -7.32 1.14 6.71
N GLY A 657 -7.07 1.34 8.00
CA GLY A 657 -6.02 2.21 8.55
C GLY A 657 -6.29 3.68 8.27
N LEU A 658 -5.84 4.14 7.10
CA LEU A 658 -5.91 5.53 6.61
C LEU A 658 -6.23 5.61 5.10
N TRP A 659 -6.25 4.46 4.40
CA TRP A 659 -6.27 4.41 2.95
C TRP A 659 -7.63 3.89 2.48
N ASN A 660 -8.36 4.69 1.72
CA ASN A 660 -9.70 4.42 1.21
C ASN A 660 -9.97 5.31 -0.01
N ASP A 661 -10.37 4.74 -1.15
CA ASP A 661 -10.74 5.49 -2.36
C ASP A 661 -12.25 5.61 -2.59
N SER A 662 -13.07 5.14 -1.65
CA SER A 662 -14.53 5.08 -1.77
C SER A 662 -15.28 6.05 -0.85
N ASN A 663 -16.44 6.53 -1.31
CA ASN A 663 -17.43 7.20 -0.45
C ASN A 663 -18.47 6.21 0.13
N SER A 664 -18.34 4.93 -0.20
CA SER A 664 -19.15 3.83 0.31
C SER A 664 -18.23 2.63 0.60
N PRO A 665 -17.24 2.78 1.50
CA PRO A 665 -16.33 1.69 1.83
C PRO A 665 -17.08 0.53 2.52
N ALA A 666 -16.52 -0.67 2.42
CA ALA A 666 -17.04 -1.84 3.12
C ALA A 666 -17.06 -1.62 4.64
N TRP A 667 -18.17 -1.96 5.28
CA TRP A 667 -18.41 -1.74 6.72
C TRP A 667 -18.07 -0.31 7.17
N ALA A 668 -18.41 0.66 6.32
CA ALA A 668 -18.17 2.09 6.53
C ALA A 668 -16.69 2.48 6.79
N SER A 669 -15.75 1.54 6.65
CA SER A 669 -14.40 1.65 7.19
C SER A 669 -14.39 2.16 8.63
N ASP A 670 -15.31 1.61 9.45
CA ASP A 670 -15.58 2.09 10.79
C ASP A 670 -14.54 1.67 11.85
N TYR A 671 -14.84 1.95 13.11
CA TYR A 671 -14.17 1.36 14.25
C TYR A 671 -15.00 0.18 14.77
N HIS A 672 -14.63 -1.01 14.32
CA HIS A 672 -15.34 -2.25 14.60
C HIS A 672 -14.84 -2.91 15.89
N THR A 673 -15.70 -3.00 16.91
CA THR A 673 -15.29 -3.19 18.31
C THR A 673 -15.33 -4.63 18.81
N ASN A 674 -15.71 -5.60 17.97
CA ASN A 674 -15.84 -7.00 18.38
C ASN A 674 -14.66 -7.90 17.97
N ILE A 675 -13.58 -7.30 17.42
CA ILE A 675 -12.24 -7.90 17.21
C ILE A 675 -11.30 -6.92 16.48
N ASN A 676 -11.78 -6.21 15.46
CA ASN A 676 -10.91 -5.61 14.44
C ASN A 676 -10.10 -4.43 14.98
N ILE A 677 -10.74 -3.45 15.65
CA ILE A 677 -9.99 -2.33 16.22
C ILE A 677 -9.02 -2.82 17.29
N GLN A 678 -9.36 -3.86 18.04
CA GLN A 678 -8.43 -4.42 19.03
C GLN A 678 -7.24 -5.09 18.34
N MET A 679 -7.49 -5.85 17.28
CA MET A 679 -6.45 -6.48 16.46
C MET A 679 -5.49 -5.47 15.84
N ASN A 680 -5.98 -4.28 15.46
CA ASN A 680 -5.14 -3.19 14.93
C ASN A 680 -4.00 -2.81 15.89
N TYR A 681 -4.16 -3.04 17.20
CA TYR A 681 -3.26 -2.56 18.23
C TYR A 681 -2.50 -3.66 19.00
N TRP A 682 -2.72 -4.94 18.69
CA TRP A 682 -1.99 -6.06 19.33
C TRP A 682 -0.47 -5.94 19.24
N GLY A 683 0.04 -5.36 18.16
CA GLY A 683 1.47 -5.13 17.96
C GLY A 683 2.00 -3.82 18.54
N ALA A 684 1.15 -2.89 19.00
CA ALA A 684 1.56 -1.53 19.33
C ALA A 684 2.60 -1.50 20.45
N GLU A 685 2.31 -2.19 21.57
CA GLU A 685 3.23 -2.24 22.71
C GLU A 685 4.38 -3.22 22.47
N THR A 686 4.06 -4.47 22.12
CA THR A 686 5.01 -5.57 21.98
C THR A 686 6.07 -5.32 20.89
N THR A 687 5.74 -4.57 19.84
CA THR A 687 6.68 -4.21 18.75
C THR A 687 7.25 -2.79 18.85
N ASN A 688 7.21 -2.21 20.05
CA ASN A 688 7.90 -0.97 20.43
C ASN A 688 7.41 0.28 19.68
N LEU A 689 6.10 0.37 19.46
CA LEU A 689 5.38 1.50 18.85
C LEU A 689 4.31 2.05 19.81
N SER A 690 4.65 2.14 21.09
CA SER A 690 3.72 2.52 22.17
C SER A 690 3.01 3.85 21.91
N GLU A 691 3.73 4.81 21.30
CA GLU A 691 3.18 6.12 20.93
C GLU A 691 2.07 6.03 19.87
N SER A 692 2.07 4.96 19.06
CA SER A 692 0.97 4.71 18.12
C SER A 692 -0.30 4.22 18.80
N HIS A 693 -0.27 3.82 20.08
CA HIS A 693 -1.44 3.38 20.85
C HIS A 693 -2.24 4.55 21.44
N GLU A 694 -1.59 5.71 21.64
CA GLU A 694 -2.21 6.92 22.22
C GLU A 694 -3.49 7.38 21.49
N PRO A 695 -3.55 7.41 20.14
CA PRO A 695 -4.77 7.80 19.43
C PRO A 695 -5.99 6.93 19.74
N LEU A 696 -5.80 5.63 19.99
CA LEU A 696 -6.89 4.74 20.41
C LEU A 696 -7.39 5.12 21.81
N ILE A 697 -6.47 5.37 22.75
CA ILE A 697 -6.80 5.76 24.12
C ILE A 697 -7.56 7.09 24.14
N ASP A 698 -7.09 8.08 23.38
CA ASP A 698 -7.73 9.39 23.26
C ASP A 698 -9.13 9.26 22.63
N PHE A 699 -9.26 8.42 21.60
CA PHE A 699 -10.54 8.10 20.96
C PHE A 699 -11.52 7.48 21.96
N ILE A 700 -11.12 6.43 22.69
CA ILE A 700 -11.91 5.78 23.73
C ILE A 700 -12.43 6.81 24.74
N GLY A 701 -11.54 7.71 25.20
CA GLY A 701 -11.89 8.77 26.13
C GLY A 701 -13.01 9.69 25.64
N GLN A 702 -12.99 10.05 24.36
CA GLN A 702 -14.01 10.93 23.77
C GLN A 702 -15.30 10.19 23.41
N VAL A 703 -15.24 8.99 22.82
CA VAL A 703 -16.47 8.25 22.44
C VAL A 703 -17.23 7.73 23.65
N ALA A 704 -16.56 7.54 24.79
CA ALA A 704 -17.21 7.26 26.07
C ALA A 704 -18.27 8.32 26.44
N VAL A 705 -18.14 9.58 26.00
CA VAL A 705 -19.08 10.66 26.34
C VAL A 705 -20.48 10.40 25.79
N PRO A 706 -20.70 10.27 24.47
CA PRO A 706 -22.01 9.89 23.93
C PRO A 706 -22.40 8.46 24.27
N SER A 707 -21.45 7.52 24.38
CA SER A 707 -21.77 6.13 24.75
C SER A 707 -22.37 6.01 26.15
N ARG A 708 -22.04 6.88 27.11
CA ARG A 708 -22.76 6.96 28.41
C ARG A 708 -24.24 7.29 28.23
N VAL A 709 -24.58 8.16 27.28
CA VAL A 709 -25.98 8.52 26.98
C VAL A 709 -26.71 7.33 26.36
N ALA A 710 -26.11 6.71 25.34
CA ALA A 710 -26.67 5.51 24.70
C ALA A 710 -26.87 4.36 25.70
N THR A 711 -25.87 4.11 26.57
CA THR A 711 -25.92 3.08 27.62
C THR A 711 -27.09 3.29 28.57
N ARG A 712 -27.28 4.51 29.09
CA ARG A 712 -28.38 4.81 30.02
C ARG A 712 -29.75 4.73 29.34
N ASN A 713 -29.81 5.07 28.05
CA ASN A 713 -31.04 4.93 27.28
C ASN A 713 -31.42 3.44 27.10
N ALA A 714 -30.43 2.59 26.82
CA ALA A 714 -30.67 1.16 26.57
C ALA A 714 -30.86 0.33 27.86
N PHE A 715 -30.13 0.64 28.93
CA PHE A 715 -30.04 -0.23 30.11
C PHE A 715 -30.58 0.41 31.40
N GLY A 716 -31.02 1.66 31.35
CA GLY A 716 -31.66 2.37 32.46
C GLY A 716 -30.90 3.61 32.90
N LYS A 717 -31.64 4.67 33.26
CA LYS A 717 -31.12 6.01 33.57
C LYS A 717 -30.06 6.05 34.68
N ASP A 718 -30.12 5.10 35.62
CA ASP A 718 -29.25 5.04 36.79
C ASP A 718 -28.04 4.10 36.57
N THR A 719 -27.95 3.46 35.40
CA THR A 719 -26.82 2.60 35.03
C THR A 719 -25.53 3.41 35.04
N ARG A 720 -24.56 2.96 35.85
CA ARG A 720 -23.22 3.56 35.91
C ARG A 720 -22.36 3.07 34.74
N GLY A 721 -21.31 3.82 34.46
CA GLY A 721 -20.40 3.53 33.35
C GLY A 721 -21.01 3.59 31.97
N TRP A 722 -20.39 2.86 31.03
CA TRP A 722 -20.76 2.89 29.62
C TRP A 722 -20.33 1.62 28.89
N THR A 723 -21.00 1.36 27.78
CA THR A 723 -20.59 0.42 26.74
C THR A 723 -20.94 0.97 25.35
N ALA A 724 -20.62 0.24 24.30
CA ALA A 724 -20.80 0.66 22.91
C ALA A 724 -21.44 -0.45 22.06
N ARG A 725 -21.90 -0.05 20.88
CA ARG A 725 -22.30 -0.97 19.82
C ARG A 725 -21.07 -1.43 19.02
N THR A 726 -21.27 -2.39 18.12
CA THR A 726 -20.15 -2.97 17.37
C THR A 726 -19.50 -1.94 16.45
N SER A 727 -20.27 -1.05 15.85
CA SER A 727 -19.77 -0.01 14.94
C SER A 727 -19.69 1.36 15.61
N GLN A 728 -18.49 1.95 15.63
CA GLN A 728 -18.26 3.31 16.11
C GLN A 728 -17.70 4.25 15.03
N SER A 729 -18.06 5.54 15.11
CA SER A 729 -17.55 6.59 14.20
C SER A 729 -16.75 7.66 14.95
N ILE A 730 -15.97 8.47 14.22
CA ILE A 730 -15.15 9.55 14.81
C ILE A 730 -15.94 10.65 15.51
N PHE A 731 -17.26 10.72 15.26
CA PHE A 731 -18.17 11.68 15.86
C PHE A 731 -18.93 11.10 17.06
N GLY A 732 -18.44 9.99 17.62
CA GLY A 732 -19.10 9.29 18.73
C GLY A 732 -20.38 8.56 18.33
N GLY A 733 -20.49 8.18 17.06
CA GLY A 733 -21.60 7.38 16.56
C GLY A 733 -21.57 5.96 17.14
N ASN A 734 -22.73 5.39 17.42
CA ASN A 734 -22.94 4.01 17.87
C ASN A 734 -24.00 3.37 16.98
N SER A 735 -23.62 2.37 16.19
CA SER A 735 -24.54 1.66 15.27
C SER A 735 -24.22 0.17 15.23
N TRP A 736 -25.12 -0.59 14.62
CA TRP A 736 -25.07 -2.04 14.40
C TRP A 736 -24.77 -2.89 15.64
N GLU A 737 -25.82 -3.50 16.21
CA GLU A 737 -25.83 -4.50 17.30
C GLU A 737 -25.10 -4.10 18.59
N TRP A 738 -25.59 -4.55 19.74
CA TRP A 738 -24.84 -4.37 20.98
C TRP A 738 -23.70 -5.38 21.09
N ASN A 739 -22.47 -4.87 21.09
CA ASN A 739 -21.33 -5.55 21.68
C ASN A 739 -21.16 -5.03 23.12
N THR A 740 -21.97 -5.53 24.05
CA THR A 740 -22.06 -5.00 25.43
C THR A 740 -20.74 -5.01 26.20
N VAL A 741 -19.76 -5.81 25.75
CA VAL A 741 -18.40 -5.87 26.30
C VAL A 741 -17.38 -5.00 25.57
N ALA A 742 -17.79 -4.21 24.57
CA ALA A 742 -16.91 -3.33 23.80
C ALA A 742 -16.04 -2.43 24.70
N SER A 743 -16.65 -1.78 25.71
CA SER A 743 -15.89 -0.93 26.65
C SER A 743 -14.93 -1.74 27.53
N ALA A 744 -15.30 -2.95 27.92
CA ALA A 744 -14.42 -3.83 28.69
C ALA A 744 -13.20 -4.28 27.87
N TRP A 745 -13.39 -4.60 26.58
CA TRP A 745 -12.27 -4.92 25.69
C TRP A 745 -11.41 -3.69 25.37
N TYR A 746 -12.01 -2.49 25.20
CA TYR A 746 -11.23 -1.24 25.19
C TYR A 746 -10.42 -1.04 26.47
N GLY A 747 -10.99 -1.42 27.62
CA GLY A 747 -10.30 -1.43 28.91
C GLY A 747 -9.01 -2.25 28.89
N GLN A 748 -8.94 -3.35 28.12
CA GLN A 748 -7.71 -4.12 27.96
C GLN A 748 -6.59 -3.28 27.32
N HIS A 749 -6.87 -2.50 26.29
CA HIS A 749 -5.89 -1.62 25.65
C HIS A 749 -5.42 -0.48 26.57
N VAL A 750 -6.35 0.10 27.32
CA VAL A 750 -6.05 1.10 28.37
C VAL A 750 -5.13 0.50 29.45
N TYR A 751 -5.39 -0.74 29.85
CA TYR A 751 -4.54 -1.47 30.78
C TYR A 751 -3.16 -1.79 30.19
N GLU A 752 -3.10 -2.33 28.98
CA GLU A 752 -1.85 -2.74 28.34
C GLU A 752 -0.89 -1.57 28.17
N HIS A 753 -1.39 -0.40 27.78
CA HIS A 753 -0.56 0.79 27.68
C HIS A 753 0.12 1.12 29.02
N TRP A 754 -0.59 1.02 30.14
CA TRP A 754 0.08 1.12 31.44
C TRP A 754 1.02 -0.07 31.70
N ALA A 755 0.61 -1.30 31.44
CA ALA A 755 1.37 -2.49 31.75
C ALA A 755 2.76 -2.48 31.09
N PHE A 756 2.88 -2.00 29.84
CA PHE A 756 4.14 -1.92 29.10
C PHE A 756 4.97 -0.64 29.37
N ASN A 757 4.35 0.43 29.90
CA ASN A 757 5.02 1.72 30.14
C ASN A 757 5.26 2.06 31.61
N GLN A 758 4.49 1.49 32.52
CA GLN A 758 4.55 1.75 33.96
C GLN A 758 4.44 3.24 34.35
N ASP A 759 3.82 4.07 33.49
CA ASP A 759 3.60 5.49 33.76
C ASP A 759 2.53 5.67 34.86
N LYS A 760 2.97 6.20 36.00
CA LYS A 760 2.13 6.44 37.18
C LYS A 760 1.10 7.55 36.98
N ASN A 761 1.40 8.55 36.15
CA ASN A 761 0.48 9.63 35.84
C ASN A 761 -0.64 9.12 34.93
N TYR A 762 -0.28 8.38 33.88
CA TYR A 762 -1.24 7.70 33.02
C TYR A 762 -2.14 6.75 33.83
N LEU A 763 -1.54 5.92 34.69
CA LEU A 763 -2.27 5.00 35.55
C LEU A 763 -3.35 5.70 36.37
N ARG A 764 -2.98 6.80 37.05
CA ARG A 764 -3.87 7.51 37.98
C ARG A 764 -4.91 8.37 37.28
N ASN A 765 -4.54 9.04 36.20
CA ASN A 765 -5.37 10.08 35.60
C ASN A 765 -6.20 9.57 34.41
N THR A 766 -5.81 8.45 33.80
CA THR A 766 -6.45 7.90 32.60
C THR A 766 -6.95 6.48 32.84
N ALA A 767 -6.05 5.55 33.17
CA ALA A 767 -6.41 4.13 33.21
C ALA A 767 -7.38 3.77 34.34
N LEU A 768 -7.05 4.12 35.59
CA LEU A 768 -7.88 3.79 36.74
C LEU A 768 -9.29 4.39 36.69
N PRO A 769 -9.48 5.68 36.37
CA PRO A 769 -10.83 6.24 36.27
C PRO A 769 -11.68 5.53 35.21
N MET A 770 -11.11 5.24 34.03
CA MET A 770 -11.81 4.55 32.94
C MET A 770 -12.17 3.12 33.32
N LEU A 771 -11.20 2.33 33.81
CA LEU A 771 -11.41 0.94 34.21
C LEU A 771 -12.43 0.82 35.34
N LYS A 772 -12.33 1.69 36.35
CA LYS A 772 -13.28 1.73 37.47
C LYS A 772 -14.70 1.98 36.99
N GLU A 773 -14.87 2.95 36.09
CA GLU A 773 -16.17 3.29 35.52
C GLU A 773 -16.78 2.11 34.74
N ILE A 774 -15.97 1.40 33.95
CA ILE A 774 -16.45 0.22 33.20
C ILE A 774 -16.74 -0.96 34.15
N CYS A 775 -15.99 -1.11 35.25
CA CYS A 775 -16.32 -2.09 36.29
C CYS A 775 -17.68 -1.80 36.94
N GLN A 776 -18.03 -0.52 37.14
CA GLN A 776 -19.33 -0.13 37.68
C GLN A 776 -20.49 -0.47 36.74
N PHE A 777 -20.29 -0.36 35.43
CA PHE A 777 -21.28 -0.82 34.45
C PHE A 777 -21.59 -2.31 34.62
N TRP A 778 -20.55 -3.14 34.73
CA TRP A 778 -20.75 -4.58 34.94
C TRP A 778 -21.26 -4.93 36.33
N GLU A 779 -20.88 -4.18 37.37
CA GLU A 779 -21.50 -4.32 38.69
C GLU A 779 -23.01 -4.10 38.66
N ASP A 780 -23.50 -3.15 37.87
CA ASP A 780 -24.93 -2.85 37.72
C ASP A 780 -25.65 -3.86 36.81
N ARG A 781 -24.93 -4.46 35.84
CA ARG A 781 -25.54 -5.31 34.80
C ARG A 781 -25.51 -6.81 35.10
N LEU A 782 -24.51 -7.30 35.84
CA LEU A 782 -24.40 -8.72 36.15
C LEU A 782 -25.62 -9.20 36.95
N VAL A 783 -26.16 -10.36 36.57
CA VAL A 783 -27.29 -10.99 37.27
C VAL A 783 -26.85 -12.30 37.90
N GLU A 784 -27.53 -12.71 38.97
CA GLU A 784 -27.30 -14.02 39.58
C GLU A 784 -28.06 -15.11 38.82
N ASP A 785 -27.38 -16.21 38.52
CA ASP A 785 -27.99 -17.43 37.99
C ASP A 785 -28.65 -18.26 39.11
N ALA A 786 -29.28 -19.38 38.74
CA ALA A 786 -29.95 -20.27 39.69
C ALA A 786 -29.00 -20.89 40.75
N ASN A 787 -27.69 -20.84 40.53
CA ASN A 787 -26.66 -21.35 41.43
C ASN A 787 -25.98 -20.24 42.26
N GLY A 788 -26.41 -18.98 42.11
CA GLY A 788 -25.82 -17.81 42.78
C GLY A 788 -24.52 -17.30 42.16
N LEU A 789 -24.14 -17.79 40.98
CA LEU A 789 -23.03 -17.28 40.18
C LEU A 789 -23.47 -16.05 39.38
N LEU A 790 -22.54 -15.15 39.10
CA LEU A 790 -22.78 -13.95 38.30
C LEU A 790 -22.59 -14.25 36.81
N VAL A 791 -23.57 -13.86 36.00
CA VAL A 791 -23.56 -14.02 34.54
C VAL A 791 -23.85 -12.68 33.86
N SER A 792 -23.20 -12.43 32.73
CA SER A 792 -23.62 -11.38 31.80
C SER A 792 -25.02 -11.70 31.27
N PRO A 793 -26.00 -10.80 31.37
CA PRO A 793 -27.32 -11.07 30.83
C PRO A 793 -27.37 -10.80 29.32
N ASP A 794 -28.10 -11.64 28.59
CA ASP A 794 -28.43 -11.45 27.16
C ASP A 794 -27.19 -11.21 26.26
N GLY A 795 -26.13 -11.96 26.54
CA GLY A 795 -24.88 -11.92 25.78
C GLY A 795 -25.04 -12.57 24.41
N TRP A 796 -24.21 -12.17 23.45
CA TRP A 796 -24.15 -12.77 22.11
C TRP A 796 -22.70 -13.14 21.81
N SER A 797 -22.45 -14.32 21.25
CA SER A 797 -21.10 -14.66 20.79
C SER A 797 -20.93 -14.14 19.37
N PRO A 798 -20.09 -13.10 19.14
CA PRO A 798 -19.89 -12.58 17.80
C PRO A 798 -19.45 -13.73 16.90
N GLU A 799 -20.16 -14.10 15.83
CA GLU A 799 -21.35 -13.45 15.26
C GLU A 799 -22.40 -14.52 14.92
N HIS A 800 -22.70 -15.39 15.88
CA HIS A 800 -23.55 -16.55 15.63
C HIS A 800 -24.22 -17.10 16.90
N GLY A 801 -25.14 -18.04 16.69
CA GLY A 801 -25.88 -18.70 17.75
C GLY A 801 -26.83 -17.77 18.52
N PRO A 802 -27.45 -18.29 19.59
CA PRO A 802 -28.46 -17.57 20.36
C PRO A 802 -27.84 -16.52 21.27
N ARG A 803 -28.66 -15.52 21.64
CA ARG A 803 -28.40 -14.67 22.80
C ARG A 803 -28.76 -15.43 24.07
N GLU A 804 -27.86 -15.46 25.04
CA GLU A 804 -28.01 -16.24 26.27
C GLU A 804 -27.36 -15.53 27.46
N ASN A 805 -27.74 -15.93 28.68
CA ASN A 805 -27.03 -15.48 29.87
C ASN A 805 -25.69 -16.23 30.00
N GLY A 806 -24.62 -15.48 30.27
CA GLY A 806 -23.30 -16.02 30.56
C GLY A 806 -22.54 -16.55 29.35
N VAL A 807 -22.82 -16.04 28.13
CA VAL A 807 -22.00 -16.34 26.95
C VAL A 807 -20.52 -16.16 27.26
N MET A 808 -19.68 -17.12 26.87
CA MET A 808 -18.29 -17.16 27.35
C MET A 808 -17.42 -16.03 26.79
N TYR A 809 -17.72 -15.54 25.58
CA TYR A 809 -17.13 -14.31 25.06
C TYR A 809 -17.23 -13.16 26.08
N ASP A 810 -18.45 -12.93 26.60
CA ASP A 810 -18.67 -11.85 27.55
C ASP A 810 -17.98 -12.11 28.89
N GLN A 811 -18.22 -13.30 29.45
CA GLN A 811 -17.72 -13.68 30.79
C GLN A 811 -16.20 -13.58 30.87
N GLN A 812 -15.48 -13.96 29.82
CA GLN A 812 -14.02 -13.90 29.77
C GLN A 812 -13.51 -12.46 29.69
N ILE A 813 -14.16 -11.59 28.91
CA ILE A 813 -13.78 -10.18 28.80
C ILE A 813 -14.06 -9.42 30.10
N ILE A 814 -15.18 -9.71 30.76
CA ILE A 814 -15.52 -9.12 32.07
C ILE A 814 -14.52 -9.57 33.14
N TRP A 815 -14.13 -10.84 33.13
CA TRP A 815 -13.11 -11.34 34.03
C TRP A 815 -11.76 -10.62 33.83
N ASP A 816 -11.35 -10.40 32.57
CA ASP A 816 -10.10 -9.70 32.25
C ASP A 816 -10.17 -8.22 32.64
N LEU A 817 -11.30 -7.53 32.41
CA LEU A 817 -11.54 -6.17 32.91
C LEU A 817 -11.35 -6.08 34.43
N PHE A 818 -11.95 -6.99 35.19
CA PHE A 818 -11.82 -6.99 36.64
C PHE A 818 -10.38 -7.26 37.07
N GLN A 819 -9.67 -8.17 36.38
CA GLN A 819 -8.25 -8.41 36.64
C GLN A 819 -7.40 -7.17 36.34
N ASN A 820 -7.65 -6.51 35.20
CA ASN A 820 -6.99 -5.26 34.78
C ASN A 820 -7.16 -4.16 35.83
N TYR A 821 -8.37 -3.99 36.36
CA TYR A 821 -8.62 -3.01 37.43
C TYR A 821 -7.89 -3.36 38.72
N ILE A 822 -7.93 -4.63 39.14
CA ILE A 822 -7.24 -5.11 40.34
C ILE A 822 -5.72 -4.89 40.23
N ASP A 823 -5.12 -5.25 39.09
CA ASP A 823 -3.69 -5.09 38.85
C ASP A 823 -3.28 -3.59 38.90
N CYS A 824 -4.08 -2.73 38.27
CA CYS A 824 -3.88 -1.28 38.32
C CYS A 824 -4.02 -0.70 39.74
N GLU A 825 -5.02 -1.13 40.51
CA GLU A 825 -5.22 -0.68 41.90
C GLU A 825 -4.15 -1.21 42.83
N ASP A 826 -3.69 -2.45 42.66
CA ASP A 826 -2.60 -3.01 43.47
C ASP A 826 -1.28 -2.24 43.23
N ALA A 827 -1.07 -1.74 42.00
CA ALA A 827 0.05 -0.87 41.67
C ALA A 827 -0.10 0.56 42.20
N ALA A 828 -1.30 1.16 42.11
CA ALA A 828 -1.54 2.55 42.51
C ALA A 828 -1.81 2.74 44.01
N LYS A 829 -2.40 1.73 44.66
CA LYS A 829 -2.90 1.70 46.04
C LYS A 829 -3.86 2.85 46.34
N ASN A 830 -4.87 3.05 45.50
CA ASN A 830 -5.76 4.21 45.55
C ASN A 830 -7.09 3.93 46.26
N ASP A 831 -7.81 2.87 45.87
CA ASP A 831 -9.13 2.52 46.42
C ASP A 831 -9.24 1.04 46.80
N GLY A 832 -8.68 0.70 47.96
CA GLY A 832 -8.65 -0.69 48.44
C GLY A 832 -10.04 -1.30 48.69
N ALA A 833 -11.04 -0.47 49.02
CA ALA A 833 -12.41 -0.94 49.27
C ALA A 833 -13.09 -1.35 47.96
N TYR A 834 -13.03 -0.51 46.92
CA TYR A 834 -13.61 -0.87 45.63
C TYR A 834 -12.81 -1.98 44.94
N ARG A 835 -11.49 -2.02 45.08
CA ARG A 835 -10.66 -3.16 44.64
C ARG A 835 -11.15 -4.48 45.25
N ALA A 836 -11.44 -4.52 46.56
CA ALA A 836 -11.96 -5.73 47.22
C ALA A 836 -13.36 -6.11 46.70
N ARG A 837 -14.20 -5.11 46.41
CA ARG A 837 -15.53 -5.32 45.79
C ARG A 837 -15.42 -5.95 44.40
N VAL A 838 -14.55 -5.42 43.53
CA VAL A 838 -14.33 -5.97 42.18
C VAL A 838 -13.77 -7.39 42.24
N ALA A 839 -12.82 -7.67 43.15
CA ALA A 839 -12.32 -9.03 43.37
C ALA A 839 -13.43 -10.01 43.80
N SER A 840 -14.37 -9.56 44.63
CA SER A 840 -15.54 -10.37 45.02
C SER A 840 -16.45 -10.65 43.83
N LEU A 841 -16.74 -9.66 42.98
CA LEU A 841 -17.54 -9.87 41.76
C LEU A 841 -16.85 -10.87 40.82
N GLN A 842 -15.56 -10.68 40.54
CA GLN A 842 -14.77 -11.57 39.69
C GLN A 842 -14.79 -13.02 40.16
N SER A 843 -14.66 -13.25 41.48
CA SER A 843 -14.66 -14.60 42.06
C SER A 843 -16.00 -15.34 41.95
N ARG A 844 -17.08 -14.61 41.67
CA ARG A 844 -18.44 -15.14 41.56
C ARG A 844 -18.90 -15.31 40.13
N LEU A 845 -18.13 -14.85 39.13
CA LEU A 845 -18.48 -15.02 37.72
C LEU A 845 -18.61 -16.51 37.37
N ALA A 846 -19.61 -16.87 36.56
CA ALA A 846 -19.74 -18.23 36.07
C ALA A 846 -18.47 -18.64 35.29
N PRO A 847 -17.90 -19.82 35.57
CA PRO A 847 -16.58 -20.20 35.08
C PRO A 847 -16.63 -20.72 33.64
N ASN A 848 -15.44 -20.79 33.02
CA ASN A 848 -15.20 -21.62 31.84
C ASN A 848 -15.57 -23.09 32.13
N LYS A 849 -16.04 -23.80 31.10
CA LYS A 849 -16.43 -25.22 31.19
C LYS A 849 -15.83 -26.01 30.03
N ILE A 850 -15.68 -27.32 30.25
CA ILE A 850 -15.26 -28.28 29.23
C ILE A 850 -16.49 -29.09 28.83
N GLY A 851 -16.80 -29.13 27.54
CA GLY A 851 -17.98 -29.81 27.03
C GLY A 851 -17.77 -31.28 26.69
N LYS A 852 -18.84 -31.92 26.18
CA LYS A 852 -18.93 -33.37 25.94
C LYS A 852 -17.90 -33.94 24.97
N TRP A 853 -17.35 -33.14 24.07
CA TRP A 853 -16.32 -33.57 23.12
C TRP A 853 -14.93 -33.01 23.45
N GLY A 854 -14.77 -32.47 24.67
CA GLY A 854 -13.49 -32.00 25.20
C GLY A 854 -13.16 -30.56 24.83
N GLN A 855 -14.08 -29.83 24.22
CA GLN A 855 -13.93 -28.43 23.82
C GLN A 855 -14.06 -27.47 25.00
N LEU A 856 -13.47 -26.28 24.88
CA LEU A 856 -13.84 -25.14 25.71
C LEU A 856 -15.20 -24.63 25.21
N GLN A 857 -16.21 -24.61 26.09
CA GLN A 857 -17.57 -24.24 25.70
C GLN A 857 -17.67 -22.75 25.35
N GLU A 858 -18.44 -22.44 24.31
CA GLU A 858 -18.78 -21.08 23.88
C GLU A 858 -19.97 -20.49 24.63
N TRP A 859 -20.90 -21.35 25.08
CA TRP A 859 -22.02 -21.02 25.95
C TRP A 859 -21.91 -21.76 27.28
N GLN A 860 -22.66 -21.33 28.31
CA GLN A 860 -22.71 -22.06 29.59
C GLN A 860 -23.36 -23.44 29.48
N GLU A 861 -24.23 -23.62 28.48
CA GLU A 861 -24.82 -24.89 28.10
C GLU A 861 -24.00 -25.57 27.01
N ASP A 862 -23.95 -26.91 27.01
CA ASP A 862 -23.09 -27.70 26.13
C ASP A 862 -23.66 -27.88 24.71
N MET A 863 -23.76 -26.77 23.98
CA MET A 863 -24.39 -26.68 22.67
C MET A 863 -23.43 -26.47 21.48
N ASP A 864 -22.12 -26.43 21.71
CA ASP A 864 -21.12 -26.27 20.65
C ASP A 864 -21.18 -27.41 19.62
N ASP A 865 -21.03 -27.05 18.34
CA ASP A 865 -20.93 -27.98 17.21
C ASP A 865 -19.45 -28.21 16.83
N PRO A 866 -18.92 -29.44 16.89
CA PRO A 866 -17.54 -29.74 16.52
C PRO A 866 -17.22 -29.55 15.02
N THR A 867 -18.24 -29.39 14.18
CA THR A 867 -18.10 -29.18 12.74
C THR A 867 -18.22 -27.72 12.31
N ASP A 868 -18.53 -26.82 13.25
CA ASP A 868 -18.66 -25.41 12.97
C ASP A 868 -17.29 -24.74 12.82
N ILE A 869 -17.05 -24.18 11.63
CA ILE A 869 -15.81 -23.51 11.23
C ILE A 869 -15.96 -21.99 11.20
N HIS A 870 -16.94 -21.44 11.93
CA HIS A 870 -17.20 -20.01 12.04
C HIS A 870 -15.91 -19.19 12.20
N ARG A 871 -15.86 -18.03 11.54
CA ARG A 871 -14.67 -17.17 11.53
C ARG A 871 -14.26 -16.71 12.93
N HIS A 872 -15.22 -16.45 13.82
CA HIS A 872 -14.91 -16.00 15.18
C HIS A 872 -14.55 -17.17 16.11
N THR A 873 -13.57 -16.91 16.96
CA THR A 873 -13.17 -17.78 18.08
C THR A 873 -13.36 -17.02 19.40
N SER A 874 -14.51 -16.36 19.55
CA SER A 874 -14.80 -15.39 20.62
C SER A 874 -14.65 -15.97 22.03
N HIS A 875 -15.07 -17.23 22.23
CA HIS A 875 -14.88 -17.96 23.49
C HIS A 875 -13.44 -18.40 23.77
N LEU A 876 -12.48 -18.06 22.90
CA LEU A 876 -11.05 -18.25 23.14
C LEU A 876 -10.35 -16.94 23.56
N PHE A 877 -11.10 -15.87 23.80
CA PHE A 877 -10.56 -14.60 24.30
C PHE A 877 -9.70 -14.81 25.55
N ALA A 878 -10.13 -15.69 26.47
CA ALA A 878 -9.40 -16.01 27.70
C ALA A 878 -7.97 -16.55 27.48
N VAL A 879 -7.65 -17.06 26.28
CA VAL A 879 -6.31 -17.48 25.86
C VAL A 879 -5.56 -16.32 25.21
N TYR A 880 -6.21 -15.63 24.27
CA TYR A 880 -5.67 -14.45 23.60
C TYR A 880 -6.80 -13.56 23.05
N PRO A 881 -6.73 -12.22 23.25
CA PRO A 881 -5.67 -11.47 23.93
C PRO A 881 -5.70 -11.55 25.46
N GLY A 882 -6.74 -12.14 26.06
CA GLY A 882 -6.84 -12.35 27.50
C GLY A 882 -5.75 -13.24 28.10
N ARG A 883 -5.82 -13.43 29.42
CA ARG A 883 -4.80 -14.15 30.21
C ARG A 883 -5.35 -15.09 31.27
N GLN A 884 -6.63 -15.45 31.17
CA GLN A 884 -7.28 -16.31 32.15
C GLN A 884 -6.90 -17.79 31.96
N ILE A 885 -6.71 -18.22 30.71
CA ILE A 885 -6.34 -19.58 30.36
C ILE A 885 -4.90 -19.60 29.83
N THR A 886 -4.02 -20.25 30.58
CA THR A 886 -2.61 -20.46 30.19
C THR A 886 -2.28 -21.96 30.21
N ALA A 887 -1.29 -22.35 29.40
CA ALA A 887 -0.80 -23.74 29.37
C ALA A 887 -0.16 -24.16 30.71
N ALA A 888 0.39 -23.21 31.47
CA ALA A 888 1.06 -23.47 32.74
C ALA A 888 0.08 -23.58 33.92
N ASP A 889 -0.86 -22.64 34.04
CA ASP A 889 -1.70 -22.49 35.23
C ASP A 889 -3.06 -23.21 35.10
N SER A 890 -3.51 -23.42 33.86
CA SER A 890 -4.81 -24.04 33.56
C SER A 890 -4.73 -25.09 32.44
N PRO A 891 -3.86 -26.11 32.57
CA PRO A 891 -3.55 -27.03 31.46
C PRO A 891 -4.77 -27.77 30.90
N LYS A 892 -5.78 -28.07 31.74
CA LYS A 892 -7.03 -28.70 31.27
C LYS A 892 -7.85 -27.78 30.36
N PHE A 893 -7.97 -26.49 30.72
CA PHE A 893 -8.67 -25.53 29.87
C PHE A 893 -7.86 -25.16 28.64
N ALA A 894 -6.52 -25.11 28.73
CA ALA A 894 -5.67 -24.92 27.56
C ALA A 894 -5.83 -26.07 26.55
N ALA A 895 -5.87 -27.32 27.04
CA ALA A 895 -6.14 -28.48 26.18
C ALA A 895 -7.53 -28.40 25.53
N ALA A 896 -8.55 -27.96 26.28
CA ALA A 896 -9.91 -27.78 25.75
C ALA A 896 -10.01 -26.65 24.72
N ALA A 897 -9.32 -25.53 24.96
CA ALA A 897 -9.22 -24.41 24.02
C ALA A 897 -8.54 -24.84 22.71
N LEU A 898 -7.51 -25.69 22.80
CA LEU A 898 -6.86 -26.26 21.62
C LEU A 898 -7.83 -27.13 20.81
N VAL A 899 -8.67 -27.93 21.48
CA VAL A 899 -9.72 -28.73 20.82
C VAL A 899 -10.70 -27.81 20.06
N SER A 900 -11.22 -26.76 20.70
CA SER A 900 -12.09 -25.78 20.05
C SER A 900 -11.41 -25.08 18.86
N LEU A 901 -10.15 -24.66 19.02
CA LEU A 901 -9.40 -23.98 17.97
C LEU A 901 -9.16 -24.86 16.74
N LYS A 902 -8.84 -26.14 16.96
CA LYS A 902 -8.67 -27.12 15.89
C LYS A 902 -9.97 -27.35 15.13
N ALA A 903 -11.08 -27.51 15.85
CA ALA A 903 -12.42 -27.62 15.25
C ALA A 903 -12.77 -26.38 14.41
N ARG A 904 -12.55 -25.17 14.93
CA ARG A 904 -12.76 -23.90 14.21
C ARG A 904 -11.90 -23.78 12.94
N CYS A 905 -10.72 -24.40 12.94
CA CYS A 905 -9.85 -24.48 11.75
C CYS A 905 -10.28 -25.58 10.76
N GLY A 906 -11.33 -26.35 11.05
CA GLY A 906 -11.82 -27.44 10.22
C GLY A 906 -10.92 -28.67 10.24
N GLU A 907 -10.18 -28.92 11.32
CA GLU A 907 -9.33 -30.10 11.44
C GLU A 907 -10.15 -31.39 11.41
N GLN A 908 -9.62 -32.40 10.69
CA GLN A 908 -10.26 -33.69 10.50
C GLN A 908 -9.29 -34.81 10.87
N ASP A 909 -9.83 -35.85 11.50
CA ASP A 909 -9.05 -37.03 11.88
C ASP A 909 -8.41 -37.68 10.64
N GLY A 910 -7.11 -37.97 10.76
CA GLY A 910 -6.33 -38.59 9.68
C GLY A 910 -5.92 -37.65 8.55
N VAL A 911 -6.33 -36.39 8.56
CA VAL A 911 -5.90 -35.37 7.58
C VAL A 911 -4.80 -34.51 8.19
N PRO A 912 -3.61 -34.41 7.57
CA PRO A 912 -2.56 -33.51 8.06
C PRO A 912 -3.05 -32.06 8.08
N PHE A 913 -2.92 -31.41 9.24
CA PHE A 913 -3.24 -30.00 9.38
C PHE A 913 -2.23 -29.15 8.58
N THR A 914 -2.73 -28.33 7.67
CA THR A 914 -1.92 -27.42 6.85
C THR A 914 -2.66 -26.09 6.67
N GLU A 915 -2.00 -25.07 6.12
CA GLU A 915 -2.70 -23.84 5.78
C GLU A 915 -3.83 -24.06 4.76
N ALA A 916 -3.73 -25.08 3.91
CA ALA A 916 -4.73 -25.38 2.89
C ALA A 916 -6.02 -26.01 3.48
N THR A 917 -5.93 -26.67 4.64
CA THR A 917 -7.09 -27.32 5.28
C THR A 917 -8.01 -26.33 6.00
N VAL A 918 -7.49 -25.16 6.41
CA VAL A 918 -8.31 -24.05 6.93
C VAL A 918 -9.12 -23.45 5.79
N SER A 919 -10.45 -23.58 5.80
CA SER A 919 -11.30 -23.28 4.63
C SER A 919 -12.62 -22.59 5.00
N GLY A 920 -13.44 -22.24 4.00
CA GLY A 920 -14.77 -21.68 4.23
C GLY A 920 -14.77 -20.33 4.95
N ASP A 921 -15.64 -20.19 5.96
CA ASP A 921 -15.73 -18.95 6.76
C ASP A 921 -14.51 -18.75 7.65
N SER A 922 -13.84 -19.83 8.00
CA SER A 922 -12.56 -19.87 8.71
C SER A 922 -11.40 -19.17 7.98
N ARG A 923 -11.61 -18.67 6.76
CA ARG A 923 -10.57 -18.08 5.90
C ARG A 923 -10.88 -16.60 5.59
N ARG A 924 -10.67 -15.73 6.59
CA ARG A 924 -10.73 -14.25 6.46
C ARG A 924 -9.42 -13.61 6.92
N SER A 925 -9.11 -12.40 6.47
CA SER A 925 -7.86 -11.67 6.81
C SER A 925 -7.51 -11.73 8.29
N TRP A 926 -8.44 -11.35 9.17
CA TRP A 926 -8.23 -11.26 10.62
C TRP A 926 -8.23 -12.62 11.33
N THR A 927 -8.86 -13.66 10.75
CA THR A 927 -8.90 -14.99 11.39
C THR A 927 -7.52 -15.61 11.53
N TRP A 928 -6.65 -15.39 10.55
CA TRP A 928 -5.30 -15.93 10.54
C TRP A 928 -4.44 -15.40 11.70
N PRO A 929 -4.29 -14.07 11.90
CA PRO A 929 -3.60 -13.54 13.07
C PRO A 929 -4.12 -14.02 14.42
N TRP A 930 -5.45 -14.00 14.62
CA TRP A 930 -6.00 -14.36 15.92
C TRP A 930 -5.65 -15.81 16.27
N ARG A 931 -5.77 -16.70 15.29
CA ARG A 931 -5.42 -18.11 15.47
C ARG A 931 -3.92 -18.34 15.58
N ALA A 932 -3.11 -17.55 14.88
CA ALA A 932 -1.66 -17.58 15.06
C ALA A 932 -1.28 -17.27 16.52
N ALA A 933 -1.84 -16.21 17.09
CA ALA A 933 -1.61 -15.82 18.48
C ALA A 933 -2.17 -16.86 19.48
N LEU A 934 -3.36 -17.41 19.21
CA LEU A 934 -3.95 -18.47 20.04
C LEU A 934 -3.10 -19.75 20.03
N PHE A 935 -2.67 -20.23 18.86
CA PHE A 935 -1.75 -21.37 18.77
C PHE A 935 -0.43 -21.07 19.47
N ALA A 936 0.11 -19.85 19.35
CA ALA A 936 1.32 -19.45 20.04
C ALA A 936 1.16 -19.47 21.57
N ARG A 937 0.05 -18.98 22.11
CA ARG A 937 -0.28 -19.03 23.56
C ARG A 937 -0.52 -20.46 24.06
N LEU A 938 -0.96 -21.37 23.19
CA LEU A 938 -1.16 -22.78 23.49
C LEU A 938 0.09 -23.66 23.26
N GLY A 939 1.20 -23.09 22.80
CA GLY A 939 2.48 -23.80 22.57
C GLY A 939 2.55 -24.58 21.25
N GLU A 940 1.64 -24.33 20.31
CA GLU A 940 1.54 -25.02 19.01
C GLU A 940 2.29 -24.25 17.92
N ALA A 941 3.63 -24.26 18.00
CA ALA A 941 4.52 -23.46 17.15
C ALA A 941 4.30 -23.67 15.64
N GLU A 942 4.24 -24.91 15.18
CA GLU A 942 4.07 -25.21 13.75
C GLU A 942 2.72 -24.71 13.22
N ARG A 943 1.66 -24.84 14.01
CA ARG A 943 0.32 -24.36 13.62
C ARG A 943 0.25 -22.85 13.61
N ALA A 944 0.88 -22.18 14.58
CA ALA A 944 1.01 -20.73 14.57
C ALA A 944 1.70 -20.24 13.29
N ARG A 945 2.79 -20.91 12.88
CA ARG A 945 3.45 -20.61 11.60
C ARG A 945 2.55 -20.90 10.40
N MET A 946 1.82 -22.02 10.38
CA MET A 946 0.87 -22.31 9.30
C MET A 946 -0.17 -21.20 9.13
N MET A 947 -0.59 -20.53 10.21
CA MET A 947 -1.51 -19.39 10.11
C MET A 947 -0.86 -18.18 9.44
N LEU A 948 0.40 -17.86 9.76
CA LEU A 948 1.19 -16.83 9.05
C LEU A 948 1.31 -17.16 7.56
N ARG A 949 1.65 -18.41 7.23
CA ARG A 949 1.73 -18.86 5.84
C ARG A 949 0.38 -18.75 5.14
N GLY A 950 -0.70 -19.12 5.82
CA GLY A 950 -2.07 -19.07 5.32
C GLY A 950 -2.53 -17.65 4.99
N LEU A 951 -2.21 -16.68 5.83
CA LEU A 951 -2.49 -15.26 5.57
C LEU A 951 -1.86 -14.79 4.26
N LEU A 952 -0.54 -15.01 4.11
CA LEU A 952 0.21 -14.63 2.90
C LEU A 952 -0.30 -15.38 1.66
N ARG A 953 -0.69 -16.66 1.81
CA ARG A 953 -1.11 -17.50 0.70
C ARG A 953 -2.52 -17.19 0.19
N PHE A 954 -3.46 -16.89 1.09
CA PHE A 954 -4.89 -16.86 0.74
C PHE A 954 -5.58 -15.52 0.93
N ASN A 955 -5.08 -14.66 1.82
CA ASN A 955 -5.76 -13.43 2.22
C ASN A 955 -4.82 -12.22 2.19
N THR A 956 -3.87 -12.19 1.24
CA THR A 956 -2.94 -11.08 1.02
C THR A 956 -2.91 -10.71 -0.47
N LEU A 957 -3.00 -9.42 -0.77
CA LEU A 957 -2.95 -8.86 -2.11
C LEU A 957 -1.50 -8.64 -2.57
N PRO A 958 -1.23 -8.43 -3.87
CA PRO A 958 0.12 -8.20 -4.40
C PRO A 958 0.91 -7.05 -3.75
N ASN A 959 0.25 -6.00 -3.24
CA ASN A 959 0.83 -4.91 -2.45
C ASN A 959 1.03 -5.23 -0.95
N LEU A 960 0.83 -6.49 -0.57
CA LEU A 960 0.85 -7.02 0.79
C LEU A 960 -0.26 -6.49 1.72
N PHE A 961 -1.28 -5.82 1.21
CA PHE A 961 -2.51 -5.57 1.99
C PHE A 961 -3.27 -6.86 2.24
N CYS A 962 -3.77 -7.05 3.46
CA CYS A 962 -4.63 -8.16 3.79
C CYS A 962 -6.04 -7.98 3.19
N ASN A 963 -6.67 -9.09 2.87
CA ASN A 963 -7.92 -9.13 2.13
C ASN A 963 -8.92 -10.03 2.85
N HIS A 964 -10.01 -9.45 3.34
CA HIS A 964 -11.06 -10.17 4.04
C HIS A 964 -11.71 -11.25 3.15
N PRO A 965 -12.16 -11.00 1.89
CA PRO A 965 -12.26 -9.75 1.10
C PRO A 965 -13.48 -8.86 1.43
N PRO A 966 -13.47 -7.55 1.04
CA PRO A 966 -12.37 -6.83 0.38
C PRO A 966 -11.23 -6.45 1.35
N PHE A 967 -10.36 -5.52 0.98
CA PHE A 967 -9.23 -5.07 1.78
C PHE A 967 -9.65 -4.63 3.19
N GLN A 968 -8.99 -5.23 4.19
CA GLN A 968 -9.09 -4.92 5.61
C GLN A 968 -7.70 -5.06 6.23
N MET A 969 -7.28 -4.07 7.01
CA MET A 969 -5.91 -3.94 7.54
C MET A 969 -5.69 -4.72 8.84
N ASP A 970 -6.76 -5.16 9.49
CA ASP A 970 -6.71 -5.99 10.69
C ASP A 970 -5.72 -7.17 10.57
N GLY A 971 -5.72 -7.86 9.42
CA GLY A 971 -4.77 -8.91 9.08
C GLY A 971 -3.30 -8.49 9.16
N ASN A 972 -2.97 -7.30 8.64
CA ASN A 972 -1.59 -6.77 8.61
C ASN A 972 -1.10 -6.44 10.02
N PHE A 973 -1.95 -5.80 10.83
CA PHE A 973 -1.60 -5.41 12.19
C PHE A 973 -1.56 -6.63 13.12
N GLY A 974 -2.58 -7.47 13.04
CA GLY A 974 -2.73 -8.63 13.91
C GLY A 974 -1.56 -9.60 13.75
N ILE A 975 -1.13 -9.88 12.50
CA ILE A 975 -0.07 -10.88 12.29
C ILE A 975 1.27 -10.42 12.88
N THR A 976 1.49 -9.11 12.90
CA THR A 976 2.66 -8.50 13.53
C THR A 976 2.66 -8.77 15.04
N GLY A 977 1.52 -8.58 15.71
CA GLY A 977 1.35 -8.94 17.13
C GLY A 977 1.46 -10.45 17.38
N ALA A 978 0.86 -11.28 16.52
CA ALA A 978 0.90 -12.73 16.66
C ALA A 978 2.31 -13.32 16.49
N VAL A 979 3.12 -12.78 15.56
CA VAL A 979 4.53 -13.16 15.42
C VAL A 979 5.33 -12.76 16.67
N ALA A 980 5.05 -11.59 17.26
CA ALA A 980 5.67 -11.22 18.53
C ALA A 980 5.32 -12.24 19.64
N GLU A 981 4.07 -12.68 19.72
CA GLU A 981 3.60 -13.71 20.67
C GLU A 981 4.23 -15.10 20.46
N MET A 982 4.72 -15.42 19.26
CA MET A 982 5.53 -16.62 19.01
C MET A 982 6.95 -16.51 19.57
N LEU A 983 7.51 -15.29 19.62
CA LEU A 983 8.89 -14.99 20.00
C LEU A 983 9.04 -14.59 21.47
N ILE A 984 8.07 -13.88 22.04
CA ILE A 984 8.07 -13.38 23.41
C ILE A 984 6.66 -13.28 23.98
N GLN A 985 6.49 -13.73 25.22
CA GLN A 985 5.26 -13.62 25.99
C GLN A 985 5.58 -13.03 27.37
N SER A 986 4.70 -12.18 27.92
CA SER A 986 4.89 -11.60 29.26
C SER A 986 3.60 -11.44 30.08
N HIS A 987 2.49 -12.01 29.63
CA HIS A 987 1.15 -11.83 30.20
C HIS A 987 0.95 -12.50 31.58
N THR A 988 1.88 -13.36 32.03
CA THR A 988 1.81 -14.09 33.32
C THR A 988 2.78 -13.57 34.38
N GLY A 989 3.35 -12.37 34.17
CA GLY A 989 4.37 -11.81 35.09
C GLY A 989 5.76 -12.45 34.97
N THR A 990 5.95 -13.34 33.99
CA THR A 990 7.24 -13.91 33.59
C THR A 990 7.50 -13.60 32.12
N ILE A 991 8.71 -13.15 31.78
CA ILE A 991 9.11 -13.00 30.37
C ILE A 991 9.46 -14.40 29.85
N HIS A 992 8.68 -14.92 28.91
CA HIS A 992 8.90 -16.21 28.27
C HIS A 992 9.43 -16.01 26.86
N LEU A 993 10.66 -16.46 26.61
CA LEU A 993 11.32 -16.34 25.31
C LEU A 993 11.13 -17.60 24.48
N LEU A 994 10.86 -17.39 23.19
CA LEU A 994 10.63 -18.42 22.19
C LEU A 994 9.54 -19.43 22.61
N PRO A 995 8.38 -18.95 23.14
CA PRO A 995 7.32 -19.82 23.67
C PRO A 995 6.71 -20.75 22.60
N ALA A 996 6.74 -20.35 21.33
CA ALA A 996 6.19 -21.11 20.21
C ALA A 996 7.06 -20.94 18.95
N LEU A 997 8.35 -21.33 19.04
CA LEU A 997 9.31 -21.27 17.94
C LEU A 997 9.15 -22.45 16.97
N PRO A 998 8.82 -22.21 15.69
CA PRO A 998 8.74 -23.28 14.67
C PRO A 998 10.11 -23.83 14.30
N ASP A 999 10.18 -25.08 13.86
CA ASP A 999 11.41 -25.78 13.48
C ASP A 999 12.17 -25.05 12.36
N ALA A 1000 11.45 -24.41 11.43
CA ALA A 1000 12.06 -23.65 10.34
C ALA A 1000 12.75 -22.36 10.81
N TRP A 1001 12.50 -21.91 12.03
CA TRP A 1001 13.10 -20.73 12.64
C TRP A 1001 14.18 -21.13 13.67
N LYS A 1002 14.76 -22.33 13.59
CA LYS A 1002 15.72 -22.86 14.57
C LYS A 1002 16.96 -21.98 14.84
N ASP A 1003 17.31 -21.08 13.92
CA ASP A 1003 18.43 -20.14 14.08
C ASP A 1003 17.91 -18.74 13.78
N GLY A 1004 18.20 -17.77 14.66
CA GLY A 1004 17.70 -16.42 14.48
C GLY A 1004 17.97 -15.47 15.64
N SER A 1005 17.43 -14.27 15.51
CA SER A 1005 17.47 -13.22 16.52
C SER A 1005 16.27 -12.27 16.40
N PHE A 1006 15.95 -11.60 17.50
CA PHE A 1006 15.15 -10.38 17.47
C PHE A 1006 15.78 -9.33 18.37
N THR A 1007 15.56 -8.06 18.04
CA THR A 1007 15.97 -6.93 18.87
C THR A 1007 14.78 -6.07 19.24
N GLY A 1008 14.80 -5.53 20.46
CA GLY A 1008 13.95 -4.42 20.89
C GLY A 1008 12.44 -4.68 21.02
N LEU A 1009 12.00 -5.95 21.03
CA LEU A 1009 10.61 -6.28 21.39
C LEU A 1009 10.36 -5.91 22.86
N ARG A 1010 9.11 -5.61 23.22
CA ARG A 1010 8.78 -5.21 24.61
C ARG A 1010 8.09 -6.32 25.38
N ALA A 1011 8.29 -6.27 26.70
CA ALA A 1011 7.55 -7.05 27.68
C ALA A 1011 6.89 -6.13 28.72
N SER A 1012 5.74 -6.57 29.23
CA SER A 1012 5.05 -5.91 30.34
C SER A 1012 5.96 -5.75 31.56
N GLY A 1013 5.74 -4.68 32.32
CA GLY A 1013 6.61 -4.24 33.41
C GLY A 1013 7.67 -3.21 33.00
N GLY A 1014 7.68 -2.76 31.74
CA GLY A 1014 8.55 -1.68 31.27
C GLY A 1014 9.92 -2.15 30.79
N TYR A 1015 9.95 -3.28 30.06
CA TYR A 1015 11.19 -3.87 29.57
C TYR A 1015 11.25 -3.93 28.05
N GLU A 1016 12.43 -3.64 27.51
CA GLU A 1016 12.83 -3.95 26.14
C GLU A 1016 13.72 -5.20 26.16
N VAL A 1017 13.52 -6.11 25.22
CA VAL A 1017 14.14 -7.44 25.18
C VAL A 1017 14.71 -7.71 23.80
N SER A 1018 15.93 -8.21 23.78
CA SER A 1018 16.58 -8.75 22.58
C SER A 1018 17.08 -10.16 22.85
N CYS A 1019 16.98 -11.05 21.86
CA CYS A 1019 17.27 -12.47 22.01
C CYS A 1019 17.98 -12.98 20.76
N THR A 1020 18.99 -13.82 20.94
CA THR A 1020 19.60 -14.64 19.88
C THR A 1020 19.46 -16.11 20.25
N TRP A 1021 19.23 -16.96 19.25
CA TRP A 1021 19.10 -18.39 19.44
C TRP A 1021 19.74 -19.17 18.29
N SER A 1022 20.15 -20.40 18.60
CA SER A 1022 20.64 -21.35 17.61
C SER A 1022 20.23 -22.77 17.99
N GLY A 1023 19.93 -23.60 16.98
CA GLY A 1023 19.41 -24.95 17.18
C GLY A 1023 18.15 -25.00 18.05
N GLY A 1024 17.29 -23.98 17.95
CA GLY A 1024 16.05 -23.83 18.70
C GLY A 1024 16.23 -23.42 20.16
N LYS A 1025 17.43 -23.01 20.59
CA LYS A 1025 17.75 -22.67 21.98
C LYS A 1025 18.30 -21.26 22.09
N VAL A 1026 17.79 -20.50 23.07
CA VAL A 1026 18.30 -19.17 23.43
C VAL A 1026 19.77 -19.28 23.82
N THR A 1027 20.62 -18.48 23.18
CA THR A 1027 22.07 -18.41 23.45
C THR A 1027 22.45 -17.11 24.16
N GLU A 1028 21.76 -16.02 23.83
CA GLU A 1028 21.98 -14.70 24.42
C GLU A 1028 20.64 -13.96 24.62
N VAL A 1029 20.49 -13.29 25.77
CA VAL A 1029 19.38 -12.36 26.02
C VAL A 1029 19.91 -11.06 26.60
N THR A 1030 19.35 -9.95 26.11
CA THR A 1030 19.51 -8.62 26.71
C THR A 1030 18.16 -8.12 27.15
N VAL A 1031 18.06 -7.66 28.40
CA VAL A 1031 16.87 -7.00 28.95
C VAL A 1031 17.25 -5.60 29.40
N ILE A 1032 16.54 -4.60 28.90
CA ILE A 1032 16.71 -3.19 29.24
C ILE A 1032 15.46 -2.75 30.00
N ALA A 1033 15.64 -2.18 31.18
CA ALA A 1033 14.58 -1.60 32.00
C ALA A 1033 14.48 -0.09 31.72
N ASP A 1034 13.96 0.27 30.55
CA ASP A 1034 13.85 1.68 30.12
C ASP A 1034 12.64 2.39 30.76
N ARG A 1035 11.59 1.65 31.08
CA ARG A 1035 10.34 2.15 31.66
C ARG A 1035 9.98 1.51 33.00
N ALA A 1036 10.70 0.46 33.41
CA ALA A 1036 10.39 -0.28 34.63
C ALA A 1036 10.52 0.57 35.91
N PRO A 1037 9.65 0.37 36.92
CA PRO A 1037 9.70 1.13 38.16
C PRO A 1037 10.88 0.76 39.07
N ASN A 1038 11.50 -0.40 38.84
CA ASN A 1038 12.70 -0.86 39.56
C ASN A 1038 13.55 -1.79 38.67
N GLN A 1039 14.81 -2.00 39.05
CA GLN A 1039 15.77 -2.91 38.38
C GLN A 1039 16.07 -4.15 39.21
N GLY A 1040 15.05 -4.65 39.92
CA GLY A 1040 15.17 -5.93 40.60
C GLY A 1040 15.44 -7.07 39.62
N ASN A 1041 15.88 -8.22 40.14
CA ASN A 1041 15.93 -9.43 39.32
C ASN A 1041 14.52 -9.79 38.85
N ILE A 1042 14.37 -10.00 37.55
CA ILE A 1042 13.13 -10.49 36.95
C ILE A 1042 13.25 -11.97 36.60
N THR A 1043 12.11 -12.63 36.45
CA THR A 1043 12.06 -14.02 35.97
C THR A 1043 11.98 -14.02 34.44
N VAL A 1044 12.95 -14.68 33.80
CA VAL A 1044 12.95 -14.95 32.36
C VAL A 1044 12.94 -16.46 32.16
N ARG A 1045 11.89 -16.98 31.50
CA ARG A 1045 11.78 -18.38 31.10
C ARG A 1045 12.36 -18.55 29.70
N MET A 1046 13.31 -19.46 29.56
CA MET A 1046 13.95 -19.81 28.29
C MET A 1046 14.54 -21.22 28.37
N ASN A 1047 14.65 -21.93 27.25
CA ASN A 1047 15.22 -23.29 27.20
C ASN A 1047 14.60 -24.26 28.24
N GLY A 1048 13.30 -24.11 28.54
CA GLY A 1048 12.56 -24.92 29.52
C GLY A 1048 12.89 -24.66 30.99
N LYS A 1049 13.57 -23.56 31.33
CA LYS A 1049 13.95 -23.21 32.72
C LYS A 1049 13.72 -21.72 33.02
N ASP A 1050 13.53 -21.42 34.30
CA ASP A 1050 13.42 -20.04 34.81
C ASP A 1050 14.78 -19.53 35.28
N TYR A 1051 15.16 -18.34 34.82
CA TYR A 1051 16.38 -17.65 35.19
C TYR A 1051 16.07 -16.33 35.86
N LYS A 1052 16.88 -15.94 36.86
CA LYS A 1052 16.85 -14.60 37.44
C LYS A 1052 17.80 -13.70 36.67
N VAL A 1053 17.24 -12.85 35.83
CA VAL A 1053 17.98 -11.91 35.00
C VAL A 1053 17.90 -10.53 35.63
N LYS A 1054 19.04 -9.85 35.77
CA LYS A 1054 19.07 -8.46 36.20
C LYS A 1054 18.98 -7.55 34.97
N PRO A 1055 17.91 -6.76 34.81
CA PRO A 1055 17.78 -5.83 33.70
C PRO A 1055 18.87 -4.75 33.75
N THR A 1056 19.14 -4.19 32.58
CA THR A 1056 20.20 -3.19 32.39
C THR A 1056 19.61 -1.82 32.10
N GLN A 1057 20.40 -0.77 32.33
CA GLN A 1057 19.97 0.61 32.12
C GLN A 1057 20.09 1.02 30.65
N PRO A 1058 19.19 1.87 30.13
CA PRO A 1058 19.36 2.47 28.82
C PRO A 1058 20.74 3.13 28.68
N GLY A 1059 21.44 2.86 27.58
CA GLY A 1059 22.76 3.44 27.29
C GLY A 1059 23.96 2.79 27.98
N HIS A 1060 23.76 1.82 28.89
CA HIS A 1060 24.86 1.05 29.46
C HIS A 1060 25.19 -0.18 28.61
N LYS A 1061 26.45 -0.31 28.17
CA LYS A 1061 26.94 -1.54 27.54
C LYS A 1061 27.14 -2.61 28.61
N THR A 1062 26.32 -3.65 28.57
CA THR A 1062 26.44 -4.83 29.43
C THR A 1062 26.55 -6.07 28.59
N LYS A 1063 27.32 -7.04 29.06
CA LYS A 1063 27.41 -8.35 28.42
C LYS A 1063 26.02 -9.00 28.42
N PRO A 1064 25.53 -9.55 27.28
CA PRO A 1064 24.29 -10.31 27.24
C PRO A 1064 24.32 -11.44 28.29
N PHE A 1065 23.15 -11.74 28.87
CA PHE A 1065 23.01 -12.92 29.72
C PHE A 1065 23.07 -14.16 28.84
N SER A 1066 23.92 -15.12 29.21
CA SER A 1066 23.99 -16.42 28.57
C SER A 1066 23.42 -17.49 29.52
N PRO A 1067 22.48 -18.33 29.08
CA PRO A 1067 21.93 -19.42 29.89
C PRO A 1067 22.84 -20.66 29.97
N SER A 1068 24.03 -20.61 29.36
CA SER A 1068 25.01 -21.72 29.33
C SER A 1068 25.89 -21.82 30.57
#